data_AF-A0A418AYB2-F1
#
_entry.id   AF-A0A418AYB2-F1
#
_cell.length_a   1.000
_cell.length_b   1.000
_cell.length_c   1.000
_cell.angle_alpha   90.00
_cell.angle_beta   90.00
_cell.angle_gamma   90.00
#
_symmetry.space_group_name_H-M   'P 1'
#
loop_
_entity.id
_entity.type
_entity.pdbx_description
1 polymer ?
#
loop_
_entity_poly.entity_id
_entity_poly.type
_entity_poly.pdbx_seq_one_letter_code
_entity_poly.pdbx_strand_id
1 'polypeptide(L)'
;MPTVGVKRDELFAAIGQTFTDEEFDHLCFEFGIELDDVTSERQIKQKEQGVNAAIGADDTIIYKIDVPANRYDLLCVEGIARALRVFMKKELPPVFQVVPAKNHEVHRLTVKHGNGLETIRPYAVSCVLRGVTFTQARYDSFIDLQDKLHQNICRRRTLVAIGTHDLDTIEGPFTYEAQAPSDISFVPLSQSRVFNAKELLEHYRTSPDSKHLKPYTDIIYDFPAYPVIYDKNRTVLSLPPIINSEHSKIKLSTRNVFIECTATDITKANIVLNTVIAMFSQYCDAPFTVEPVEVMYERDGHREVTPDLSNRQVVTKVDDIHSMLFGKRPVIDLDVQRICDLCVKMQLCATYLPDVHSIEVQVPPTRSDILHAVDVMEDVGIAYGFDNIPVTFPPTLTVGGGQPLNKLGDHLRDEISRAGYIELLTHGLCSHDENFKFLNRHDNSTSAVVVRTTMIPGVLKTVQNNKGMSFKDGLKLFEISDVVVLNPASDVGASNIRRLCALYTGQTDGFEVIHGLVDRVMQLIGVQCVLDPEHATENYYSIIPSSSTSQSRACFADPTFFEGRCADIVWHRDGGKIKLGTFGVLHPEVLNNYELLYPASVVEMDIEPLTEKALFAAPPKPFHGVKKAKQLELEPSALSTPLAKDKDIAAYASSSHSTQLGGPGNNDNEQIVDHHAAKASAAVAKPIPKAKRMHMDGILHGLPVASNYKLTTTVTDHFAYDTEMKAMNRDKDTSHFRKRDSYSEYVEARARFSKMHSVT
;
A
#
# COMPACT_ATOMS: atom_id res chain seq x y z
N MET A 1 3.48 -9.30 4.48
CA MET A 1 3.68 -10.74 4.23
C MET A 1 3.68 -11.41 5.60
N PRO A 2 3.23 -12.67 5.75
CA PRO A 2 3.37 -13.36 7.03
C PRO A 2 4.85 -13.50 7.39
N THR A 3 5.23 -13.04 8.58
CA THR A 3 6.58 -13.18 9.12
C THR A 3 6.58 -14.25 10.20
N VAL A 4 7.51 -15.19 10.14
CA VAL A 4 7.68 -16.28 11.09
C VAL A 4 8.95 -16.06 11.87
N GLY A 5 8.81 -15.75 13.18
CA GLY A 5 9.94 -15.72 14.11
C GLY A 5 10.31 -17.14 14.52
N VAL A 6 11.54 -17.56 14.21
CA VAL A 6 12.05 -18.90 14.53
C VAL A 6 13.38 -18.81 15.26
N LYS A 7 13.58 -19.64 16.29
CA LYS A 7 14.86 -19.73 16.98
C LYS A 7 15.87 -20.40 16.05
N ARG A 8 16.99 -19.73 15.77
CA ARG A 8 17.99 -20.19 14.80
C ARG A 8 18.50 -21.59 15.11
N ASP A 9 18.91 -21.82 16.35
CA ASP A 9 19.55 -23.07 16.73
C ASP A 9 18.55 -24.26 16.68
N GLU A 10 17.27 -24.00 17.00
CA GLU A 10 16.19 -25.00 16.86
C GLU A 10 15.89 -25.29 15.39
N LEU A 11 15.87 -24.27 14.53
CA LEU A 11 15.70 -24.43 13.09
C LEU A 11 16.84 -25.24 12.48
N PHE A 12 18.08 -24.93 12.81
CA PHE A 12 19.26 -25.64 12.31
C PHE A 12 19.31 -27.09 12.80
N ALA A 13 18.94 -27.33 14.06
CA ALA A 13 18.76 -28.67 14.59
C ALA A 13 17.67 -29.45 13.82
N ALA A 14 16.55 -28.80 13.49
CA ALA A 14 15.47 -29.40 12.71
C ALA A 14 15.87 -29.66 11.25
N ILE A 15 16.72 -28.85 10.64
CA ILE A 15 17.26 -29.07 9.29
C ILE A 15 18.37 -30.14 9.29
N GLY A 16 19.04 -30.34 10.43
CA GLY A 16 20.18 -31.25 10.58
C GLY A 16 21.49 -30.68 10.00
N GLN A 17 21.59 -29.36 9.87
CA GLN A 17 22.80 -28.65 9.41
C GLN A 17 22.82 -27.24 9.98
N THR A 18 24.01 -26.77 10.34
CA THR A 18 24.27 -25.38 10.73
C THR A 18 24.68 -24.56 9.53
N PHE A 19 24.20 -23.33 9.44
CA PHE A 19 24.53 -22.38 8.37
C PHE A 19 25.10 -21.10 8.97
N THR A 20 25.89 -20.37 8.19
CA THR A 20 26.13 -18.95 8.45
C THR A 20 24.89 -18.13 8.07
N ASP A 21 24.80 -16.88 8.55
CA ASP A 21 23.68 -16.00 8.20
C ASP A 21 23.60 -15.77 6.68
N GLU A 22 24.76 -15.61 6.01
CA GLU A 22 24.85 -15.44 4.54
C GLU A 22 24.45 -16.71 3.77
N GLU A 23 24.89 -17.89 4.24
CA GLU A 23 24.52 -19.17 3.62
C GLU A 23 23.01 -19.44 3.75
N PHE A 24 22.43 -19.11 4.89
CA PHE A 24 21.00 -19.30 5.13
C PHE A 24 20.17 -18.30 4.32
N ASP A 25 20.62 -17.05 4.19
CA ASP A 25 19.99 -16.05 3.33
C ASP A 25 19.99 -16.49 1.86
N HIS A 26 21.11 -17.01 1.36
CA HIS A 26 21.18 -17.56 0.00
C HIS A 26 20.23 -18.75 -0.20
N LEU A 27 20.13 -19.65 0.80
CA LEU A 27 19.18 -20.77 0.75
C LEU A 27 17.72 -20.29 0.75
N CYS A 28 17.42 -19.26 1.54
CA CYS A 28 16.10 -18.62 1.57
C CYS A 28 15.76 -18.05 0.18
N PHE A 29 16.69 -17.30 -0.41
CA PHE A 29 16.55 -16.72 -1.73
C PHE A 29 16.30 -17.77 -2.82
N GLU A 30 17.09 -18.86 -2.85
CA GLU A 30 16.89 -19.96 -3.81
C GLU A 30 15.52 -20.63 -3.68
N PHE A 31 14.99 -20.73 -2.45
CA PHE A 31 13.68 -21.35 -2.19
C PHE A 31 12.50 -20.38 -2.42
N GLY A 32 12.75 -19.07 -2.42
CA GLY A 32 11.71 -18.04 -2.55
C GLY A 32 11.10 -17.57 -1.22
N ILE A 33 11.86 -17.66 -0.13
CA ILE A 33 11.56 -17.02 1.17
C ILE A 33 12.64 -15.97 1.48
N GLU A 34 12.39 -15.06 2.42
CA GLU A 34 13.33 -13.96 2.73
C GLU A 34 13.68 -13.94 4.21
N LEU A 35 14.97 -13.79 4.53
CA LEU A 35 15.41 -13.53 5.90
C LEU A 35 15.34 -12.02 6.16
N ASP A 36 14.20 -11.54 6.68
CA ASP A 36 13.93 -10.10 6.87
C ASP A 36 14.82 -9.47 7.95
N ASP A 37 14.99 -10.15 9.08
CA ASP A 37 15.76 -9.63 10.22
C ASP A 37 16.34 -10.75 11.10
N VAL A 38 17.46 -10.44 11.75
CA VAL A 38 18.11 -11.30 12.76
C VAL A 38 18.13 -10.54 14.06
N THR A 39 17.31 -10.97 15.02
CA THR A 39 17.10 -10.27 16.30
C THR A 39 17.27 -11.24 17.47
N SER A 40 17.24 -10.76 18.71
CA SER A 40 17.09 -11.61 19.90
C SER A 40 15.85 -11.24 20.71
N GLU A 41 15.34 -12.16 21.54
CA GLU A 41 14.19 -11.85 22.42
C GLU A 41 14.46 -10.61 23.27
N ARG A 42 15.70 -10.47 23.74
CA ARG A 42 16.17 -9.31 24.48
C ARG A 42 16.03 -8.01 23.68
N GLN A 43 16.47 -8.01 22.42
CA GLN A 43 16.38 -6.83 21.55
C GLN A 43 14.92 -6.46 21.23
N ILE A 44 14.05 -7.46 21.02
CA ILE A 44 12.62 -7.24 20.77
C ILE A 44 11.96 -6.60 22.00
N LYS A 45 12.14 -7.18 23.18
CA LYS A 45 11.58 -6.64 24.44
C LYS A 45 12.13 -5.25 24.75
N GLN A 46 13.41 -5.01 24.48
CA GLN A 46 14.02 -3.69 24.66
C GLN A 46 13.40 -2.63 23.74
N LYS A 47 13.09 -2.99 22.49
CA LYS A 47 12.50 -2.09 21.50
C LYS A 47 11.03 -1.79 21.77
N GLU A 48 10.27 -2.79 22.23
CA GLU A 48 8.81 -2.66 22.44
C GLU A 48 8.41 -2.18 23.83
N GLN A 49 9.11 -2.64 24.87
CA GLN A 49 8.71 -2.47 26.28
C GLN A 49 9.77 -1.71 27.11
N GLY A 50 10.85 -1.28 26.46
CA GLY A 50 11.95 -0.54 27.08
C GLY A 50 12.96 -1.43 27.81
N VAL A 51 14.05 -0.81 28.28
CA VAL A 51 15.24 -1.50 28.80
C VAL A 51 14.94 -2.38 30.03
N ASN A 52 14.00 -1.98 30.89
CA ASN A 52 13.69 -2.71 32.12
C ASN A 52 12.98 -4.05 31.87
N ALA A 53 12.24 -4.20 30.77
CA ALA A 53 11.57 -5.45 30.39
C ALA A 53 12.53 -6.46 29.72
N ALA A 54 13.72 -6.01 29.31
CA ALA A 54 14.76 -6.86 28.72
C ALA A 54 15.65 -7.53 29.79
N ILE A 55 15.52 -7.15 31.06
CA ILE A 55 16.30 -7.73 32.17
C ILE A 55 15.73 -9.11 32.49
N GLY A 56 16.42 -10.17 32.05
CA GLY A 56 16.00 -11.57 32.19
C GLY A 56 15.43 -12.19 30.91
N ALA A 57 15.43 -11.46 29.78
CA ALA A 57 15.13 -12.02 28.47
C ALA A 57 16.32 -12.81 27.93
N ASP A 58 16.03 -13.91 27.23
CA ASP A 58 17.05 -14.74 26.61
C ASP A 58 17.71 -14.00 25.44
N ASP A 59 19.01 -14.23 25.23
CA ASP A 59 19.76 -13.63 24.11
C ASP A 59 19.83 -14.60 22.92
N THR A 60 18.88 -15.55 22.88
CA THR A 60 18.74 -16.49 21.78
C THR A 60 18.42 -15.75 20.48
N ILE A 61 19.12 -16.16 19.43
CA ILE A 61 19.01 -15.55 18.11
C ILE A 61 17.74 -16.06 17.44
N ILE A 62 16.91 -15.12 17.01
CA ILE A 62 15.65 -15.31 16.32
C ILE A 62 15.79 -14.78 14.89
N TYR A 63 15.56 -15.68 13.94
CA TYR A 63 15.38 -15.32 12.54
C TYR A 63 13.93 -14.94 12.30
N LYS A 64 13.71 -13.79 11.65
CA LYS A 64 12.42 -13.40 11.12
C LYS A 64 12.41 -13.73 9.64
N ILE A 65 11.65 -14.75 9.28
CA ILE A 65 11.56 -15.25 7.92
C ILE A 65 10.22 -14.80 7.33
N ASP A 66 10.27 -14.06 6.24
CA ASP A 66 9.11 -13.67 5.46
C ASP A 66 8.75 -14.79 4.49
N VAL A 67 7.49 -15.25 4.57
CA VAL A 67 6.97 -16.36 3.77
C VAL A 67 5.85 -15.90 2.84
N PRO A 68 5.69 -16.55 1.66
CA PRO A 68 4.58 -16.28 0.76
C PRO A 68 3.21 -16.48 1.43
N ALA A 69 2.27 -15.55 1.22
CA ALA A 69 0.94 -15.59 1.85
C ALA A 69 0.05 -16.77 1.38
N ASN A 70 0.41 -17.42 0.27
CA ASN A 70 -0.27 -18.59 -0.28
C ASN A 70 0.25 -19.92 0.30
N ARG A 71 1.45 -19.97 0.87
CA ARG A 71 2.08 -21.18 1.41
C ARG A 71 1.84 -21.31 2.92
N TYR A 72 0.68 -21.84 3.28
CA TYR A 72 0.29 -22.02 4.70
C TYR A 72 1.13 -23.07 5.42
N ASP A 73 1.73 -24.00 4.69
CA ASP A 73 2.65 -25.00 5.20
C ASP A 73 3.97 -24.42 5.71
N LEU A 74 4.28 -23.15 5.44
CA LEU A 74 5.51 -22.47 5.88
C LEU A 74 5.31 -21.58 7.11
N LEU A 75 4.15 -21.62 7.77
CA LEU A 75 3.83 -20.71 8.88
C LEU A 75 4.46 -21.09 10.23
N CYS A 76 5.13 -22.24 10.31
CA CYS A 76 5.80 -22.72 11.52
C CYS A 76 7.18 -23.34 11.23
N VAL A 77 7.95 -23.58 12.29
CA VAL A 77 9.32 -24.12 12.21
C VAL A 77 9.32 -25.50 11.55
N GLU A 78 8.34 -26.34 11.88
CA GLU A 78 8.20 -27.70 11.35
C GLU A 78 8.04 -27.69 9.83
N GLY A 79 7.22 -26.77 9.34
CA GLY A 79 6.93 -26.55 7.94
C GLY A 79 8.15 -26.07 7.16
N ILE A 80 8.76 -24.98 7.62
CA ILE A 80 9.96 -24.40 7.01
C ILE A 80 11.10 -25.42 6.99
N ALA A 81 11.41 -26.04 8.13
CA ALA A 81 12.51 -27.00 8.22
C ALA A 81 12.30 -28.19 7.27
N ARG A 82 11.07 -28.72 7.20
CA ARG A 82 10.76 -29.82 6.28
C ARG A 82 10.85 -29.40 4.82
N ALA A 83 10.29 -28.25 4.46
CA ALA A 83 10.36 -27.75 3.10
C ALA A 83 11.81 -27.56 2.63
N LEU A 84 12.67 -26.98 3.50
CA LEU A 84 14.10 -26.82 3.21
C LEU A 84 14.84 -28.16 3.16
N ARG A 85 14.52 -29.14 4.02
CA ARG A 85 15.13 -30.48 3.93
C ARG A 85 14.79 -31.19 2.61
N VAL A 86 13.54 -31.10 2.17
CA VAL A 86 13.10 -31.65 0.87
C VAL A 86 13.78 -30.89 -0.27
N PHE A 87 13.86 -29.57 -0.18
CA PHE A 87 14.53 -28.75 -1.19
C PHE A 87 16.02 -29.10 -1.32
N MET A 88 16.71 -29.32 -0.21
CA MET A 88 18.10 -29.78 -0.17
C MET A 88 18.27 -31.26 -0.51
N LYS A 89 17.19 -31.98 -0.88
CA LYS A 89 17.17 -33.42 -1.17
C LYS A 89 17.66 -34.31 -0.03
N LYS A 90 17.52 -33.85 1.22
CA LYS A 90 17.87 -34.62 2.43
C LYS A 90 16.77 -35.59 2.85
N GLU A 91 15.53 -35.29 2.47
CA GLU A 91 14.34 -36.06 2.85
C GLU A 91 13.38 -36.11 1.66
N LEU A 92 12.59 -37.18 1.55
CA LEU A 92 11.47 -37.25 0.60
C LEU A 92 10.22 -36.60 1.23
N PRO A 93 9.28 -36.09 0.42
CA PRO A 93 8.02 -35.58 0.93
C PRO A 93 7.27 -36.66 1.74
N PRO A 94 6.76 -36.35 2.95
CA PRO A 94 6.04 -37.33 3.75
C PRO A 94 4.67 -37.66 3.14
N VAL A 95 4.21 -38.88 3.38
CA VAL A 95 2.86 -39.32 3.01
C VAL A 95 1.99 -39.28 4.25
N PHE A 96 0.95 -38.45 4.23
CA PHE A 96 -0.01 -38.37 5.32
C PHE A 96 -1.08 -39.44 5.16
N GLN A 97 -1.34 -40.19 6.24
CA GLN A 97 -2.25 -41.34 6.20
C GLN A 97 -3.36 -41.20 7.25
N VAL A 98 -4.59 -41.45 6.81
CA VAL A 98 -5.74 -41.59 7.71
C VAL A 98 -5.77 -43.03 8.21
N VAL A 99 -5.63 -43.23 9.52
CA VAL A 99 -5.59 -44.55 10.16
C VAL A 99 -6.87 -44.75 10.98
N PRO A 100 -7.58 -45.88 10.82
CA PRO A 100 -8.80 -46.14 11.57
C PRO A 100 -8.54 -46.23 13.08
N ALA A 101 -9.54 -45.87 13.88
CA ALA A 101 -9.45 -45.91 15.34
C ALA A 101 -9.12 -47.33 15.86
N LYS A 102 -8.29 -47.42 16.92
CA LYS A 102 -7.79 -48.68 17.50
C LYS A 102 -8.91 -49.66 17.91
N ASN A 103 -10.10 -49.15 18.26
CA ASN A 103 -11.27 -49.96 18.65
C ASN A 103 -12.37 -50.02 17.57
N HIS A 104 -12.11 -49.48 16.37
CA HIS A 104 -13.08 -49.31 15.27
C HIS A 104 -14.33 -48.47 15.61
N GLU A 105 -14.41 -47.89 16.80
CA GLU A 105 -15.35 -46.83 17.14
C GLU A 105 -14.76 -45.48 16.73
N VAL A 106 -15.24 -44.94 15.62
CA VAL A 106 -14.90 -43.61 15.13
C VAL A 106 -15.62 -42.57 16.01
N HIS A 107 -14.89 -41.55 16.47
CA HIS A 107 -15.51 -40.43 17.17
C HIS A 107 -16.52 -39.74 16.26
N ARG A 108 -17.64 -39.28 16.84
CA ARG A 108 -18.70 -38.62 16.10
C ARG A 108 -18.89 -37.19 16.57
N LEU A 109 -18.94 -36.25 15.64
CA LEU A 109 -19.35 -34.87 15.85
C LEU A 109 -20.68 -34.62 15.12
N THR A 110 -21.74 -34.33 15.86
CA THR A 110 -23.06 -34.07 15.27
C THR A 110 -23.31 -32.57 15.20
N VAL A 111 -23.43 -32.02 13.98
CA VAL A 111 -23.84 -30.64 13.73
C VAL A 111 -25.38 -30.57 13.77
N LYS A 112 -25.89 -29.98 14.84
CA LYS A 112 -27.33 -29.87 15.12
C LYS A 112 -28.00 -28.89 14.17
N HIS A 113 -29.24 -29.20 13.80
CA HIS A 113 -30.10 -28.25 13.08
C HIS A 113 -30.86 -27.37 14.07
N GLY A 114 -30.90 -26.06 13.82
CA GLY A 114 -31.73 -25.13 14.58
C GLY A 114 -31.00 -23.95 15.21
N ASN A 115 -31.77 -23.05 15.81
CA ASN A 115 -31.31 -21.81 16.48
C ASN A 115 -30.44 -20.89 15.61
N GLY A 116 -30.55 -20.99 14.28
CA GLY A 116 -29.84 -20.14 13.33
C GLY A 116 -28.37 -20.49 13.12
N LEU A 117 -27.91 -21.66 13.56
CA LEU A 117 -26.52 -22.11 13.39
C LEU A 117 -26.05 -22.03 11.94
N GLU A 118 -26.93 -22.34 10.99
CA GLU A 118 -26.62 -22.33 9.55
C GLU A 118 -26.33 -20.92 9.01
N THR A 119 -26.90 -19.90 9.65
CA THR A 119 -26.66 -18.50 9.29
C THR A 119 -25.43 -17.95 9.98
N ILE A 120 -25.14 -18.41 11.20
CA ILE A 120 -24.01 -17.95 12.00
C ILE A 120 -22.70 -18.60 11.52
N ARG A 121 -22.66 -19.94 11.50
CA ARG A 121 -21.47 -20.74 11.23
C ARG A 121 -21.85 -22.21 10.90
N PRO A 122 -22.19 -22.51 9.63
CA PRO A 122 -22.82 -23.77 9.24
C PRO A 122 -21.94 -25.03 9.29
N TYR A 123 -20.60 -24.90 9.22
CA TYR A 123 -19.71 -26.05 8.97
C TYR A 123 -18.82 -26.35 10.16
N ALA A 124 -18.49 -27.63 10.34
CA ALA A 124 -17.48 -28.08 11.29
C ALA A 124 -16.72 -29.28 10.71
N VAL A 125 -15.39 -29.29 10.88
CA VAL A 125 -14.52 -30.41 10.50
C VAL A 125 -13.62 -30.78 11.67
N SER A 126 -13.25 -32.04 11.82
CA SER A 126 -12.51 -32.49 13.00
C SER A 126 -11.56 -33.66 12.72
N CYS A 127 -10.55 -33.81 13.58
CA CYS A 127 -9.64 -34.95 13.57
C CYS A 127 -9.09 -35.25 14.96
N VAL A 128 -8.46 -36.42 15.12
CA VAL A 128 -7.73 -36.78 16.34
C VAL A 128 -6.26 -37.09 16.01
N LEU A 129 -5.34 -36.46 16.75
CA LEU A 129 -3.92 -36.82 16.76
C LEU A 129 -3.61 -37.66 18.01
N ARG A 130 -3.13 -38.89 17.81
CA ARG A 130 -2.82 -39.84 18.90
C ARG A 130 -1.35 -39.88 19.24
N GLY A 131 -1.04 -39.90 20.53
CA GLY A 131 0.33 -40.07 21.01
C GLY A 131 1.27 -38.90 20.66
N VAL A 132 0.75 -37.68 20.63
CA VAL A 132 1.55 -36.47 20.40
C VAL A 132 2.53 -36.27 21.56
N THR A 133 3.80 -36.02 21.25
CA THR A 133 4.81 -35.71 22.26
C THR A 133 5.11 -34.20 22.29
N PHE A 134 4.51 -33.50 23.25
CA PHE A 134 4.76 -32.07 23.48
C PHE A 134 6.01 -31.85 24.33
N THR A 135 6.92 -31.05 23.79
CA THR A 135 7.94 -30.33 24.54
C THR A 135 7.51 -28.86 24.64
N GLN A 136 8.15 -28.06 25.50
CA GLN A 136 7.83 -26.63 25.60
C GLN A 136 7.91 -25.93 24.23
N ALA A 137 9.00 -26.14 23.49
CA ALA A 137 9.19 -25.56 22.16
C ALA A 137 8.11 -26.00 21.15
N ARG A 138 7.73 -27.28 21.15
CA ARG A 138 6.67 -27.80 20.24
C ARG A 138 5.29 -27.27 20.62
N TYR A 139 5.02 -27.13 21.91
CA TYR A 139 3.77 -26.55 22.40
C TYR A 139 3.65 -25.09 21.98
N ASP A 140 4.72 -24.31 22.16
CA ASP A 140 4.74 -22.90 21.76
C ASP A 140 4.59 -22.77 20.23
N SER A 141 5.26 -23.62 19.45
CA SER A 141 5.09 -23.68 17.98
C SER A 141 3.65 -24.04 17.57
N PHE A 142 3.00 -24.94 18.30
CA PHE A 142 1.62 -25.36 18.03
C PHE A 142 0.62 -24.21 18.21
N ILE A 143 0.76 -23.47 19.31
CA ILE A 143 -0.08 -22.29 19.58
C ILE A 143 0.22 -21.17 18.56
N ASP A 144 1.49 -20.92 18.25
CA ASP A 144 1.88 -19.90 17.28
C ASP A 144 1.35 -20.21 15.86
N LEU A 145 1.37 -21.48 15.42
CA LEU A 145 0.75 -21.89 14.17
C LEU A 145 -0.77 -21.62 14.18
N GLN A 146 -1.46 -21.95 15.26
CA GLN A 146 -2.89 -21.71 15.41
C GLN A 146 -3.21 -20.22 15.29
N ASP A 147 -2.46 -19.37 15.99
CA ASP A 147 -2.65 -17.91 15.96
C ASP A 147 -2.34 -17.31 14.58
N LYS A 148 -1.28 -17.78 13.91
CA LYS A 148 -0.95 -17.33 12.54
C LYS A 148 -2.02 -17.72 11.53
N LEU A 149 -2.54 -18.94 11.59
CA LEU A 149 -3.65 -19.38 10.75
C LEU A 149 -4.92 -18.54 11.03
N HIS A 150 -5.22 -18.27 12.31
CA HIS A 150 -6.33 -17.43 12.73
C HIS A 150 -6.24 -16.01 12.17
N GLN A 151 -5.06 -15.41 12.17
CA GLN A 151 -4.84 -14.05 11.66
C GLN A 151 -4.89 -13.99 10.12
N ASN A 152 -4.35 -15.01 9.44
CA ASN A 152 -4.21 -15.03 7.97
C ASN A 152 -5.43 -15.67 7.28
N ILE A 153 -5.37 -16.98 6.95
CA ILE A 153 -6.40 -17.68 6.16
C ILE A 153 -7.80 -17.61 6.78
N CYS A 154 -7.88 -17.60 8.12
CA CYS A 154 -9.15 -17.53 8.83
C CYS A 154 -9.75 -16.13 8.92
N ARG A 155 -9.04 -15.07 8.46
CA ARG A 155 -9.41 -13.66 8.57
C ARG A 155 -9.87 -13.26 9.98
N ARG A 156 -8.97 -13.35 10.96
CA ARG A 156 -9.25 -13.09 12.38
C ARG A 156 -10.42 -13.92 12.89
N ARG A 157 -10.39 -15.23 12.62
CA ARG A 157 -11.41 -16.22 12.99
C ARG A 157 -12.81 -16.03 12.38
N THR A 158 -13.00 -15.01 11.55
CA THR A 158 -14.29 -14.73 10.89
C THR A 158 -14.73 -15.91 10.02
N LEU A 159 -13.80 -16.51 9.28
CA LEU A 159 -14.11 -17.61 8.36
C LEU A 159 -13.98 -18.99 8.99
N VAL A 160 -12.93 -19.22 9.79
CA VAL A 160 -12.62 -20.51 10.42
C VAL A 160 -12.08 -20.26 11.82
N ALA A 161 -12.53 -21.03 12.81
CA ALA A 161 -12.00 -21.01 14.17
C ALA A 161 -11.57 -22.42 14.54
N ILE A 162 -10.31 -22.53 14.99
CA ILE A 162 -9.67 -23.78 15.39
C ILE A 162 -9.78 -23.89 16.91
N GLY A 163 -10.37 -24.96 17.41
CA GLY A 163 -10.24 -25.41 18.78
C GLY A 163 -9.35 -26.64 18.86
N THR A 164 -8.73 -26.78 20.02
CA THR A 164 -7.76 -27.83 20.33
C THR A 164 -8.03 -28.26 21.75
N HIS A 165 -8.22 -29.57 21.93
CA HIS A 165 -8.73 -30.15 23.15
C HIS A 165 -7.91 -31.37 23.56
N ASP A 166 -7.68 -31.51 24.87
CA ASP A 166 -7.14 -32.76 25.44
C ASP A 166 -8.22 -33.84 25.39
N LEU A 167 -8.05 -34.82 24.49
CA LEU A 167 -9.01 -35.88 24.28
C LEU A 167 -9.16 -36.79 25.51
N ASP A 168 -8.15 -36.86 26.38
CA ASP A 168 -8.19 -37.71 27.57
C ASP A 168 -9.09 -37.10 28.68
N THR A 169 -9.51 -35.84 28.51
CA THR A 169 -10.39 -35.13 29.46
C THR A 169 -11.85 -35.09 29.04
N ILE A 170 -12.17 -35.49 27.81
CA ILE A 170 -13.49 -35.34 27.19
C ILE A 170 -14.01 -36.68 26.69
N GLU A 171 -15.33 -36.84 26.60
CA GLU A 171 -15.94 -38.08 26.11
C GLU A 171 -16.92 -37.82 24.95
N GLY A 172 -16.75 -38.55 23.84
CA GLY A 172 -17.69 -38.54 22.73
C GLY A 172 -18.97 -39.35 22.99
N PRO A 173 -20.05 -39.16 22.19
CA PRO A 173 -20.13 -38.33 20.99
C PRO A 173 -20.22 -36.82 21.29
N PHE A 174 -19.71 -36.02 20.37
CA PHE A 174 -19.69 -34.56 20.45
C PHE A 174 -20.86 -33.94 19.69
N THR A 175 -21.30 -32.76 20.12
CA THR A 175 -22.38 -32.00 19.43
C THR A 175 -21.96 -30.55 19.20
N TYR A 176 -22.23 -30.04 17.99
CA TYR A 176 -22.06 -28.64 17.61
C TYR A 176 -23.43 -28.02 17.39
N GLU A 177 -23.80 -27.02 18.21
CA GLU A 177 -25.13 -26.43 18.22
C GLU A 177 -25.08 -24.92 18.49
N ALA A 178 -26.17 -24.21 18.22
CA ALA A 178 -26.35 -22.82 18.64
C ALA A 178 -27.32 -22.76 19.82
N GLN A 179 -26.95 -22.07 20.90
CA GLN A 179 -27.79 -21.92 22.09
C GLN A 179 -27.93 -20.45 22.48
N ALA A 180 -28.99 -20.09 23.21
CA ALA A 180 -29.13 -18.74 23.71
C ALA A 180 -27.95 -18.40 24.66
N PRO A 181 -27.39 -17.17 24.62
CA PRO A 181 -26.24 -16.82 25.45
C PRO A 181 -26.46 -17.02 26.96
N SER A 182 -27.71 -16.92 27.42
CA SER A 182 -28.10 -17.18 28.82
C SER A 182 -27.94 -18.64 29.24
N ASP A 183 -27.96 -19.57 28.29
CA ASP A 183 -28.06 -21.01 28.57
C ASP A 183 -26.68 -21.69 28.51
N ILE A 184 -25.65 -20.94 28.10
CA ILE A 184 -24.28 -21.40 28.02
C ILE A 184 -23.51 -20.90 29.24
N SER A 185 -23.05 -21.81 30.09
CA SER A 185 -22.24 -21.51 31.28
C SER A 185 -21.06 -22.47 31.37
N PHE A 186 -19.85 -21.94 31.44
CA PHE A 186 -18.62 -22.74 31.54
C PHE A 186 -17.47 -21.93 32.13
N VAL A 187 -16.36 -22.61 32.44
CA VAL A 187 -15.10 -21.95 32.82
C VAL A 187 -14.26 -21.77 31.55
N PRO A 188 -14.08 -20.54 31.05
CA PRO A 188 -13.27 -20.27 29.87
C PRO A 188 -11.77 -20.36 30.20
N LEU A 189 -10.95 -20.52 29.14
CA LEU A 189 -9.51 -20.67 29.27
C LEU A 189 -8.87 -19.54 30.10
N SER A 190 -7.97 -19.92 30.99
CA SER A 190 -7.23 -19.01 31.89
C SER A 190 -8.11 -18.23 32.87
N GLN A 191 -9.33 -18.70 33.12
CA GLN A 191 -10.23 -18.18 34.16
C GLN A 191 -10.51 -19.26 35.21
N SER A 192 -10.86 -18.83 36.42
CA SER A 192 -11.16 -19.73 37.56
C SER A 192 -12.64 -19.80 37.90
N ARG A 193 -13.43 -18.80 37.50
CA ARG A 193 -14.87 -18.73 37.76
C ARG A 193 -15.67 -19.18 36.55
N VAL A 194 -16.89 -19.67 36.81
CA VAL A 194 -17.87 -19.94 35.76
C VAL A 194 -18.43 -18.62 35.26
N PHE A 195 -18.52 -18.45 33.94
CA PHE A 195 -19.16 -17.30 33.30
C PHE A 195 -20.36 -17.77 32.49
N ASN A 196 -21.40 -16.94 32.49
CA ASN A 196 -22.42 -16.99 31.45
C ASN A 196 -21.87 -16.43 30.13
N ALA A 197 -22.24 -16.97 28.97
CA ALA A 197 -21.66 -16.51 27.70
C ALA A 197 -21.95 -15.03 27.39
N LYS A 198 -23.12 -14.48 27.79
CA LYS A 198 -23.39 -13.04 27.64
C LYS A 198 -22.49 -12.20 28.55
N GLU A 199 -22.34 -12.62 29.80
CA GLU A 199 -21.43 -11.97 30.76
C GLU A 199 -19.98 -12.03 30.28
N LEU A 200 -19.57 -13.16 29.69
CA LEU A 200 -18.22 -13.38 29.19
C LEU A 200 -17.86 -12.41 28.06
N LEU A 201 -18.73 -12.23 27.06
CA LEU A 201 -18.46 -11.32 25.95
C LEU A 201 -18.40 -9.86 26.41
N GLU A 202 -19.24 -9.47 27.37
CA GLU A 202 -19.19 -8.13 27.96
C GLU A 202 -17.90 -7.90 28.75
N HIS A 203 -17.47 -8.91 29.51
CA HIS A 203 -16.19 -8.90 30.20
C HIS A 203 -15.03 -8.72 29.21
N TYR A 204 -15.00 -9.46 28.11
CA TYR A 204 -13.94 -9.32 27.10
C TYR A 204 -13.96 -7.98 26.33
N ARG A 205 -15.11 -7.31 26.24
CA ARG A 205 -15.19 -5.96 25.63
C ARG A 205 -14.71 -4.84 26.55
N THR A 206 -14.89 -5.01 27.85
CA THR A 206 -14.68 -3.95 28.86
C THR A 206 -13.37 -4.11 29.62
N SER A 207 -12.91 -5.34 29.87
CA SER A 207 -11.74 -5.59 30.71
C SER A 207 -10.42 -5.30 29.98
N PRO A 208 -9.50 -4.53 30.60
CA PRO A 208 -8.19 -4.22 30.02
C PRO A 208 -7.35 -5.47 29.72
N ASP A 209 -7.44 -6.48 30.59
CA ASP A 209 -6.61 -7.69 30.54
C ASP A 209 -6.94 -8.60 29.36
N SER A 210 -8.14 -8.49 28.79
CA SER A 210 -8.62 -9.31 27.67
C SER A 210 -8.77 -8.52 26.37
N LYS A 211 -8.10 -7.36 26.25
CA LYS A 211 -8.20 -6.47 25.08
C LYS A 211 -7.90 -7.16 23.74
N HIS A 212 -7.07 -8.20 23.75
CA HIS A 212 -6.76 -8.99 22.56
C HIS A 212 -7.95 -9.80 22.02
N LEU A 213 -8.95 -10.13 22.86
CA LEU A 213 -10.15 -10.87 22.45
C LEU A 213 -11.29 -9.97 21.96
N LYS A 214 -11.27 -8.69 22.32
CA LYS A 214 -12.31 -7.71 21.94
C LYS A 214 -12.69 -7.76 20.46
N PRO A 215 -11.74 -7.77 19.49
CA PRO A 215 -12.10 -7.79 18.07
C PRO A 215 -12.87 -9.04 17.62
N TYR A 216 -12.73 -10.16 18.32
CA TYR A 216 -13.43 -11.41 17.98
C TYR A 216 -14.85 -11.45 18.55
N THR A 217 -15.12 -10.70 19.62
CA THR A 217 -16.47 -10.66 20.24
C THR A 217 -17.52 -10.13 19.27
N ASP A 218 -17.16 -9.18 18.40
CA ASP A 218 -18.04 -8.60 17.39
C ASP A 218 -18.55 -9.65 16.36
N ILE A 219 -17.89 -10.81 16.25
CA ILE A 219 -18.27 -11.83 15.26
C ILE A 219 -19.61 -12.48 15.60
N ILE A 220 -19.90 -12.71 16.88
CA ILE A 220 -21.12 -13.42 17.30
C ILE A 220 -22.04 -12.60 18.22
N TYR A 221 -21.61 -11.45 18.74
CA TYR A 221 -22.33 -10.75 19.82
C TYR A 221 -23.76 -10.34 19.47
N ASP A 222 -24.00 -9.90 18.24
CA ASP A 222 -25.32 -9.40 17.82
C ASP A 222 -26.29 -10.53 17.44
N PHE A 223 -25.83 -11.80 17.44
CA PHE A 223 -26.68 -12.93 17.12
C PHE A 223 -27.52 -13.38 18.33
N PRO A 224 -28.75 -13.86 18.09
CA PRO A 224 -29.65 -14.30 19.17
C PRO A 224 -29.20 -15.59 19.85
N ALA A 225 -28.36 -16.39 19.19
CA ALA A 225 -27.80 -17.63 19.70
C ALA A 225 -26.31 -17.70 19.36
N TYR A 226 -25.53 -18.34 20.23
CA TYR A 226 -24.08 -18.50 20.06
C TYR A 226 -23.73 -19.96 19.76
N PRO A 227 -22.78 -20.20 18.84
CA PRO A 227 -22.32 -21.55 18.54
C PRO A 227 -21.47 -22.09 19.69
N VAL A 228 -21.69 -23.34 20.05
CA VAL A 228 -21.06 -24.02 21.18
C VAL A 228 -20.86 -25.51 20.85
N ILE A 229 -19.78 -26.08 21.37
CA ILE A 229 -19.48 -27.51 21.23
C ILE A 229 -19.57 -28.18 22.60
N TYR A 230 -20.28 -29.30 22.67
CA TYR A 230 -20.45 -30.11 23.87
C TYR A 230 -19.89 -31.53 23.70
N ASP A 231 -19.46 -32.10 24.82
CA ASP A 231 -19.20 -33.53 24.98
C ASP A 231 -20.49 -34.32 25.31
N LYS A 232 -20.35 -35.64 25.48
CA LYS A 232 -21.44 -36.54 25.87
C LYS A 232 -22.10 -36.15 27.20
N ASN A 233 -21.32 -35.60 28.12
CA ASN A 233 -21.77 -35.19 29.45
C ASN A 233 -22.37 -33.77 29.47
N ARG A 234 -22.53 -33.12 28.31
CA ARG A 234 -23.00 -31.73 28.17
C ARG A 234 -22.05 -30.71 28.81
N THR A 235 -20.76 -31.04 28.87
CA THR A 235 -19.68 -30.13 29.21
C THR A 235 -19.29 -29.31 27.99
N VAL A 236 -19.19 -27.99 28.15
CA VAL A 236 -18.77 -27.08 27.06
C VAL A 236 -17.29 -27.29 26.76
N LEU A 237 -16.97 -27.61 25.51
CA LEU A 237 -15.59 -27.72 25.02
C LEU A 237 -15.08 -26.37 24.54
N SER A 238 -15.84 -25.69 23.68
CA SER A 238 -15.48 -24.39 23.14
C SER A 238 -16.74 -23.55 22.86
N LEU A 239 -16.54 -22.23 22.84
CA LEU A 239 -17.50 -21.24 22.36
C LEU A 239 -16.91 -20.58 21.10
N PRO A 240 -17.02 -21.21 19.92
CA PRO A 240 -16.47 -20.64 18.70
C PRO A 240 -17.10 -19.28 18.36
N PRO A 241 -16.38 -18.35 17.69
CA PRO A 241 -14.94 -18.33 17.43
C PRO A 241 -14.11 -17.71 18.58
N ILE A 242 -14.67 -17.63 19.80
CA ILE A 242 -14.14 -16.78 20.87
C ILE A 242 -13.06 -17.49 21.69
N ILE A 243 -13.43 -18.55 22.43
CA ILE A 243 -12.54 -19.16 23.43
C ILE A 243 -12.89 -20.63 23.70
N ASN A 244 -11.88 -21.40 24.12
CA ASN A 244 -12.04 -22.79 24.56
C ASN A 244 -12.31 -22.85 26.08
N SER A 245 -12.77 -23.98 26.58
CA SER A 245 -12.93 -24.24 28.01
C SER A 245 -11.60 -24.61 28.67
N GLU A 246 -11.42 -24.20 29.92
CA GLU A 246 -10.30 -24.64 30.78
C GLU A 246 -10.33 -26.16 31.03
N HIS A 247 -11.50 -26.81 30.97
CA HIS A 247 -11.66 -28.25 31.19
C HIS A 247 -10.85 -29.08 30.19
N SER A 248 -10.96 -28.75 28.92
CA SER A 248 -10.34 -29.45 27.79
C SER A 248 -8.98 -28.90 27.38
N LYS A 249 -8.34 -28.09 28.25
CA LYS A 249 -7.10 -27.38 27.92
C LYS A 249 -5.95 -28.34 27.67
N ILE A 250 -5.27 -28.15 26.53
CA ILE A 250 -4.03 -28.84 26.22
C ILE A 250 -2.90 -28.44 27.19
N LYS A 251 -2.15 -29.43 27.64
CA LYS A 251 -1.01 -29.31 28.56
C LYS A 251 0.19 -30.03 27.96
N LEU A 252 1.38 -29.82 28.53
CA LEU A 252 2.59 -30.56 28.14
C LEU A 252 2.45 -32.09 28.33
N SER A 253 1.57 -32.52 29.25
CA SER A 253 1.28 -33.93 29.51
C SER A 253 0.25 -34.53 28.55
N THR A 254 -0.45 -33.72 27.75
CA THR A 254 -1.50 -34.18 26.83
C THR A 254 -0.87 -35.07 25.77
N ARG A 255 -1.45 -36.25 25.56
CA ARG A 255 -0.98 -37.21 24.55
C ARG A 255 -1.94 -37.33 23.37
N ASN A 256 -3.23 -37.15 23.59
CA ASN A 256 -4.24 -37.28 22.56
C ASN A 256 -4.93 -35.93 22.36
N VAL A 257 -4.91 -35.40 21.14
CA VAL A 257 -5.47 -34.08 20.84
C VAL A 257 -6.67 -34.24 19.90
N PHE A 258 -7.83 -33.79 20.36
CA PHE A 258 -9.00 -33.61 19.52
C PHE A 258 -8.97 -32.18 18.97
N ILE A 259 -9.05 -32.06 17.65
CA ILE A 259 -9.01 -30.78 16.94
C ILE A 259 -10.32 -30.61 16.20
N GLU A 260 -10.96 -29.47 16.39
CA GLU A 260 -12.17 -29.11 15.67
C GLU A 260 -12.05 -27.72 15.06
N CYS A 261 -12.51 -27.59 13.81
CA CYS A 261 -12.50 -26.35 13.07
C CYS A 261 -13.94 -26.01 12.70
N THR A 262 -14.49 -24.93 13.26
CA THR A 262 -15.82 -24.44 12.92
C THR A 262 -15.71 -23.29 11.92
N ALA A 263 -16.58 -23.26 10.91
CA ALA A 263 -16.39 -22.36 9.78
C ALA A 263 -17.66 -21.90 9.07
N THR A 264 -17.55 -20.75 8.42
CA THR A 264 -18.50 -20.28 7.40
C THR A 264 -18.13 -20.78 6.01
N ASP A 265 -16.87 -21.18 5.81
CA ASP A 265 -16.29 -21.70 4.57
C ASP A 265 -15.64 -23.06 4.82
N ILE A 266 -16.24 -24.13 4.28
CA ILE A 266 -15.80 -25.51 4.48
C ILE A 266 -14.47 -25.81 3.80
N THR A 267 -14.18 -25.20 2.64
CA THR A 267 -12.92 -25.41 1.91
C THR A 267 -11.75 -24.88 2.74
N LYS A 268 -11.90 -23.67 3.32
CA LYS A 268 -10.88 -23.11 4.22
C LYS A 268 -10.75 -23.93 5.50
N ALA A 269 -11.85 -24.44 6.04
CA ALA A 269 -11.82 -25.29 7.23
C ALA A 269 -10.98 -26.56 6.98
N ASN A 270 -11.18 -27.22 5.84
CA ASN A 270 -10.40 -28.40 5.44
C ASN A 270 -8.91 -28.05 5.25
N ILE A 271 -8.57 -26.94 4.58
CA ILE A 271 -7.18 -26.51 4.40
C ILE A 271 -6.51 -26.25 5.75
N VAL A 272 -7.19 -25.56 6.66
CA VAL A 272 -6.68 -25.25 8.01
C VAL A 272 -6.45 -26.53 8.80
N LEU A 273 -7.44 -27.44 8.82
CA LEU A 273 -7.34 -28.73 9.50
C LEU A 273 -6.16 -29.55 8.95
N ASN A 274 -6.07 -29.69 7.63
CA ASN A 274 -5.02 -30.43 6.94
C ASN A 274 -3.63 -29.83 7.20
N THR A 275 -3.51 -28.50 7.28
CA THR A 275 -2.26 -27.82 7.59
C THR A 275 -1.80 -28.15 9.02
N VAL A 276 -2.70 -28.05 10.01
CA VAL A 276 -2.37 -28.38 11.42
C VAL A 276 -1.94 -29.85 11.54
N ILE A 277 -2.67 -30.77 10.91
CA ILE A 277 -2.31 -32.19 10.87
C ILE A 277 -0.94 -32.38 10.24
N ALA A 278 -0.69 -31.79 9.08
CA ALA A 278 0.54 -32.00 8.34
C ALA A 278 1.77 -31.48 9.08
N MET A 279 1.65 -30.42 9.88
CA MET A 279 2.76 -29.89 10.69
C MET A 279 3.04 -30.74 11.94
N PHE A 280 1.99 -31.17 12.65
CA PHE A 280 2.15 -31.77 13.99
C PHE A 280 2.04 -33.29 14.06
N SER A 281 1.50 -33.95 13.02
CA SER A 281 1.45 -35.42 12.96
C SER A 281 2.83 -36.09 12.97
N GLN A 282 3.91 -35.36 12.65
CA GLN A 282 5.29 -35.88 12.78
C GLN A 282 5.69 -36.19 14.23
N TYR A 283 4.99 -35.61 15.22
CA TYR A 283 5.24 -35.81 16.65
C TYR A 283 4.34 -36.86 17.29
N CYS A 284 3.51 -37.55 16.50
CA CYS A 284 2.71 -38.69 16.95
C CYS A 284 3.58 -39.95 17.10
N ASP A 285 3.16 -40.89 17.96
CA ASP A 285 3.84 -42.18 18.15
C ASP A 285 4.00 -42.95 16.82
N ALA A 286 3.01 -42.83 15.93
CA ALA A 286 3.11 -43.21 14.52
C ALA A 286 3.15 -41.93 13.67
N PRO A 287 4.33 -41.50 13.18
CA PRO A 287 4.47 -40.24 12.46
C PRO A 287 3.58 -40.17 11.21
N PHE A 288 3.06 -38.97 10.93
CA PHE A 288 2.23 -38.67 9.76
C PHE A 288 0.91 -39.45 9.66
N THR A 289 0.41 -39.92 10.81
CA THR A 289 -0.89 -40.58 10.91
C THR A 289 -1.92 -39.68 11.60
N VAL A 290 -3.19 -39.82 11.22
CA VAL A 290 -4.31 -39.13 11.85
C VAL A 290 -5.48 -40.09 12.03
N GLU A 291 -6.19 -39.99 13.15
CA GLU A 291 -7.43 -40.71 13.41
C GLU A 291 -8.62 -39.85 12.92
N PRO A 292 -9.49 -40.38 12.05
CA PRO A 292 -10.60 -39.63 11.48
C PRO A 292 -11.77 -39.48 12.46
N VAL A 293 -12.64 -38.49 12.21
CA VAL A 293 -13.87 -38.21 12.94
C VAL A 293 -15.04 -38.21 11.95
N GLU A 294 -16.14 -38.86 12.29
CA GLU A 294 -17.39 -38.82 11.51
C GLU A 294 -18.17 -37.54 11.88
N VAL A 295 -18.32 -36.63 10.92
CA VAL A 295 -19.16 -35.44 11.06
C VAL A 295 -20.53 -35.71 10.45
N MET A 296 -21.59 -35.52 11.23
CA MET A 296 -22.98 -35.74 10.83
C MET A 296 -23.76 -34.43 10.88
N TYR A 297 -24.33 -34.01 9.76
CA TYR A 297 -25.18 -32.82 9.67
C TYR A 297 -26.65 -33.25 9.78
N GLU A 298 -27.35 -32.77 10.80
CA GLU A 298 -28.77 -33.11 11.00
C GLU A 298 -29.69 -32.45 9.96
N ARG A 299 -29.29 -31.31 9.41
CA ARG A 299 -30.10 -30.52 8.46
C ARG A 299 -30.48 -31.31 7.20
N ASP A 300 -29.58 -32.15 6.72
CA ASP A 300 -29.68 -32.90 5.45
C ASP A 300 -29.38 -34.40 5.64
N GLY A 301 -28.99 -34.83 6.85
CA GLY A 301 -28.57 -36.20 7.13
C GLY A 301 -27.22 -36.56 6.50
N HIS A 302 -26.48 -35.59 5.97
CA HIS A 302 -25.18 -35.80 5.35
C HIS A 302 -24.16 -36.27 6.39
N ARG A 303 -23.30 -37.20 5.97
CA ARG A 303 -22.20 -37.73 6.78
C ARG A 303 -20.92 -37.62 5.98
N GLU A 304 -19.90 -37.04 6.60
CA GLU A 304 -18.57 -36.94 6.04
C GLU A 304 -17.54 -37.44 7.06
N VAL A 305 -16.47 -38.04 6.56
CA VAL A 305 -15.34 -38.49 7.39
C VAL A 305 -14.22 -37.49 7.20
N THR A 306 -13.85 -36.78 8.25
CA THR A 306 -12.78 -35.77 8.23
C THR A 306 -11.58 -36.27 9.01
N PRO A 307 -10.34 -35.92 8.62
CA PRO A 307 -9.95 -35.07 7.48
C PRO A 307 -9.89 -35.84 6.15
N ASP A 308 -10.06 -35.14 5.03
CA ASP A 308 -9.67 -35.65 3.70
C ASP A 308 -8.23 -35.25 3.39
N LEU A 309 -7.33 -36.25 3.34
CA LEU A 309 -5.91 -36.10 3.04
C LEU A 309 -5.53 -36.66 1.67
N SER A 310 -6.50 -36.85 0.78
CA SER A 310 -6.24 -37.32 -0.58
C SER A 310 -5.41 -36.32 -1.38
N ASN A 311 -4.53 -36.83 -2.24
CA ASN A 311 -3.74 -36.00 -3.14
C ASN A 311 -4.59 -35.62 -4.36
N ARG A 312 -4.54 -34.34 -4.75
CA ARG A 312 -5.18 -33.86 -5.97
C ARG A 312 -4.25 -34.06 -7.16
N GLN A 313 -4.80 -34.46 -8.30
CA GLN A 313 -4.02 -34.68 -9.51
C GLN A 313 -4.06 -33.46 -10.42
N VAL A 314 -2.89 -33.04 -10.89
CA VAL A 314 -2.73 -31.97 -11.89
C VAL A 314 -1.84 -32.49 -13.01
N VAL A 315 -2.32 -32.42 -14.25
CA VAL A 315 -1.54 -32.81 -15.43
C VAL A 315 -0.96 -31.56 -16.08
N THR A 316 0.35 -31.56 -16.28
CA THR A 316 1.09 -30.42 -16.87
C THR A 316 1.89 -30.91 -18.07
N LYS A 317 1.74 -30.24 -19.22
CA LYS A 317 2.50 -30.59 -20.42
C LYS A 317 3.96 -30.17 -20.30
N VAL A 318 4.86 -31.01 -20.78
CA VAL A 318 6.31 -30.71 -20.78
C VAL A 318 6.62 -29.50 -21.66
N ASP A 319 5.98 -29.41 -22.83
CA ASP A 319 6.15 -28.29 -23.76
C ASP A 319 5.76 -26.94 -23.14
N ASP A 320 4.73 -26.91 -22.31
CA ASP A 320 4.28 -25.69 -21.65
C ASP A 320 5.29 -25.24 -20.58
N ILE A 321 5.88 -26.18 -19.82
CA ILE A 321 6.97 -25.90 -18.87
C ILE A 321 8.17 -25.29 -19.62
N HIS A 322 8.57 -25.90 -20.72
CA HIS A 322 9.69 -25.41 -21.54
C HIS A 322 9.41 -24.03 -22.12
N SER A 323 8.22 -23.83 -22.68
CA SER A 323 7.80 -22.54 -23.25
C SER A 323 7.71 -21.46 -22.18
N MET A 324 7.26 -21.78 -20.97
CA MET A 324 7.13 -20.81 -19.88
C MET A 324 8.51 -20.38 -19.35
N LEU A 325 9.43 -21.33 -19.16
CA LEU A 325 10.75 -21.05 -18.60
C LEU A 325 11.74 -20.49 -19.63
N PHE A 326 11.71 -20.96 -20.88
CA PHE A 326 12.73 -20.64 -21.90
C PHE A 326 12.16 -19.96 -23.15
N GLY A 327 10.84 -19.83 -23.27
CA GLY A 327 10.20 -19.31 -24.48
C GLY A 327 10.52 -20.18 -25.70
N LYS A 328 11.07 -19.55 -26.75
CA LYS A 328 11.45 -20.22 -28.01
C LYS A 328 12.90 -20.69 -28.05
N ARG A 329 13.65 -20.59 -26.96
CA ARG A 329 15.06 -20.98 -26.92
C ARG A 329 15.23 -22.48 -26.73
N PRO A 330 16.40 -23.02 -27.10
CA PRO A 330 16.74 -24.38 -26.70
C PRO A 330 16.71 -24.48 -25.18
N VAL A 331 16.04 -25.52 -24.71
CA VAL A 331 15.97 -25.90 -23.30
C VAL A 331 17.38 -26.26 -22.84
N ILE A 332 17.78 -25.73 -21.69
CA ILE A 332 19.09 -25.99 -21.09
C ILE A 332 18.87 -26.90 -19.89
N ASP A 333 19.51 -28.07 -19.90
CA ASP A 333 19.59 -28.99 -18.75
C ASP A 333 18.26 -29.30 -18.04
N LEU A 334 17.17 -29.40 -18.81
CA LEU A 334 15.82 -29.65 -18.28
C LEU A 334 15.10 -30.73 -19.09
N ASP A 335 15.56 -31.97 -18.91
CA ASP A 335 14.86 -33.15 -19.42
C ASP A 335 13.66 -33.54 -18.53
N VAL A 336 12.85 -34.50 -18.99
CA VAL A 336 11.62 -34.91 -18.30
C VAL A 336 11.91 -35.46 -16.90
N GLN A 337 12.97 -36.26 -16.75
CA GLN A 337 13.33 -36.81 -15.44
C GLN A 337 13.73 -35.70 -14.47
N ARG A 338 14.51 -34.72 -14.95
CA ARG A 338 14.90 -33.56 -14.17
C ARG A 338 13.69 -32.74 -13.76
N ILE A 339 12.70 -32.54 -14.63
CA ILE A 339 11.46 -31.85 -14.26
C ILE A 339 10.77 -32.57 -13.10
N CYS A 340 10.62 -33.90 -13.16
CA CYS A 340 10.03 -34.67 -12.06
C CYS A 340 10.83 -34.53 -10.76
N ASP A 341 12.16 -34.59 -10.83
CA ASP A 341 13.04 -34.39 -9.67
C ASP A 341 12.92 -32.98 -9.06
N LEU A 342 12.73 -31.97 -9.90
CA LEU A 342 12.52 -30.58 -9.47
C LEU A 342 11.15 -30.39 -8.81
N CYS A 343 10.09 -31.02 -9.34
CA CYS A 343 8.79 -31.06 -8.66
C CYS A 343 8.92 -31.67 -7.25
N VAL A 344 9.65 -32.79 -7.11
CA VAL A 344 9.85 -33.45 -5.82
C VAL A 344 10.60 -32.53 -4.85
N LYS A 345 11.56 -31.75 -5.36
CA LYS A 345 12.30 -30.71 -4.62
C LYS A 345 11.37 -29.64 -4.01
N MET A 346 10.19 -29.42 -4.61
CA MET A 346 9.12 -28.53 -4.12
C MET A 346 7.97 -29.28 -3.41
N GLN A 347 8.22 -30.51 -2.96
CA GLN A 347 7.25 -31.38 -2.29
C GLN A 347 6.10 -31.87 -3.18
N LEU A 348 6.29 -31.87 -4.50
CA LEU A 348 5.32 -32.35 -5.48
C LEU A 348 5.79 -33.66 -6.11
N CYS A 349 5.10 -34.76 -5.82
CA CYS A 349 5.42 -36.04 -6.45
C CYS A 349 4.91 -36.04 -7.90
N ALA A 350 5.81 -36.13 -8.87
CA ALA A 350 5.49 -36.10 -10.29
C ALA A 350 5.86 -37.43 -10.98
N THR A 351 4.98 -37.90 -11.86
CA THR A 351 5.21 -39.09 -12.70
C THR A 351 5.06 -38.70 -14.17
N TYR A 352 5.98 -39.16 -15.02
CA TYR A 352 5.89 -38.91 -16.45
C TYR A 352 4.84 -39.80 -17.13
N LEU A 353 4.03 -39.20 -18.00
CA LEU A 353 3.05 -39.86 -18.86
C LEU A 353 3.52 -39.82 -20.32
N PRO A 354 4.14 -40.91 -20.84
CA PRO A 354 4.73 -40.92 -22.18
C PRO A 354 3.72 -40.70 -23.31
N ASP A 355 2.50 -41.22 -23.17
CA ASP A 355 1.49 -41.21 -24.24
C ASP A 355 1.02 -39.80 -24.62
N VAL A 356 1.04 -38.88 -23.65
CA VAL A 356 0.54 -37.49 -23.78
C VAL A 356 1.65 -36.46 -23.59
N HIS A 357 2.91 -36.88 -23.50
CA HIS A 357 4.08 -36.03 -23.25
C HIS A 357 3.86 -35.01 -22.12
N SER A 358 3.36 -35.49 -20.99
CA SER A 358 2.99 -34.66 -19.84
C SER A 358 3.49 -35.28 -18.53
N ILE A 359 3.55 -34.49 -17.47
CA ILE A 359 3.76 -34.99 -16.11
C ILE A 359 2.43 -34.97 -15.37
N GLU A 360 2.14 -36.02 -14.60
CA GLU A 360 1.06 -36.05 -13.62
C GLU A 360 1.65 -35.74 -12.25
N VAL A 361 1.17 -34.66 -11.64
CA VAL A 361 1.61 -34.20 -10.34
C VAL A 361 0.56 -34.53 -9.28
N GLN A 362 0.99 -35.23 -8.24
CA GLN A 362 0.21 -35.55 -7.05
C GLN A 362 0.42 -34.42 -6.04
N VAL A 363 -0.52 -33.48 -6.00
CA VAL A 363 -0.51 -32.31 -5.12
C VAL A 363 -0.90 -32.76 -3.71
N PRO A 364 -0.01 -32.63 -2.71
CA PRO A 364 -0.30 -33.02 -1.35
C PRO A 364 -1.31 -32.05 -0.69
N PRO A 365 -2.03 -32.49 0.36
CA PRO A 365 -2.99 -31.65 1.08
C PRO A 365 -2.37 -30.40 1.74
N THR A 366 -1.05 -30.36 1.88
CA THR A 366 -0.31 -29.18 2.35
C THR A 366 -0.22 -28.06 1.32
N ARG A 367 -0.32 -28.39 0.02
CA ARG A 367 -0.12 -27.45 -1.10
C ARG A 367 -1.46 -27.02 -1.69
N SER A 368 -2.26 -26.35 -0.86
CA SER A 368 -3.56 -25.79 -1.27
C SER A 368 -3.45 -24.62 -2.25
N ASP A 369 -2.26 -24.07 -2.41
CA ASP A 369 -1.92 -22.98 -3.34
C ASP A 369 -1.92 -23.42 -4.80
N ILE A 370 -1.63 -24.70 -5.07
CA ILE A 370 -1.65 -25.22 -6.43
C ILE A 370 -3.10 -25.41 -6.82
N LEU A 371 -3.55 -24.67 -7.83
CA LEU A 371 -4.89 -24.73 -8.41
C LEU A 371 -4.84 -25.11 -9.88
N HIS A 372 -3.79 -24.68 -10.60
CA HIS A 372 -3.60 -24.81 -12.03
C HIS A 372 -2.23 -25.41 -12.38
N ALA A 373 -2.08 -25.89 -13.62
CA ALA A 373 -0.80 -26.40 -14.15
C ALA A 373 0.33 -25.34 -14.14
N VAL A 374 -0.04 -24.05 -14.15
CA VAL A 374 0.93 -22.94 -14.10
C VAL A 374 1.62 -22.86 -12.74
N ASP A 375 0.93 -23.22 -11.64
CA ASP A 375 1.55 -23.24 -10.30
C ASP A 375 2.62 -24.33 -10.21
N VAL A 376 2.43 -25.45 -10.93
CA VAL A 376 3.47 -26.48 -11.10
C VAL A 376 4.65 -25.93 -11.90
N MET A 377 4.41 -25.16 -12.97
CA MET A 377 5.47 -24.54 -13.77
C MET A 377 6.27 -23.53 -12.94
N GLU A 378 5.60 -22.77 -12.06
CA GLU A 378 6.25 -21.86 -11.11
C GLU A 378 7.21 -22.62 -10.21
N ASP A 379 6.74 -23.69 -9.56
CA ASP A 379 7.56 -24.52 -8.67
C ASP A 379 8.76 -25.15 -9.38
N VAL A 380 8.57 -25.62 -10.63
CA VAL A 380 9.69 -26.11 -11.44
C VAL A 380 10.70 -25.00 -11.69
N GLY A 381 10.24 -23.78 -11.97
CA GLY A 381 11.11 -22.61 -12.14
C GLY A 381 11.89 -22.23 -10.89
N ILE A 382 11.24 -22.24 -9.71
CA ILE A 382 11.89 -22.00 -8.41
C ILE A 382 12.96 -23.06 -8.16
N ALA A 383 12.61 -24.35 -8.30
CA ALA A 383 13.54 -25.44 -8.06
C ALA A 383 14.71 -25.51 -9.04
N TYR A 384 14.49 -25.08 -10.29
CA TYR A 384 15.53 -24.90 -11.31
C TYR A 384 16.47 -23.75 -10.95
N GLY A 385 15.96 -22.72 -10.26
CA GLY A 385 16.66 -21.49 -9.92
C GLY A 385 16.52 -20.46 -11.04
N PHE A 386 15.86 -19.33 -10.75
CA PHE A 386 15.60 -18.31 -11.76
C PHE A 386 16.87 -17.71 -12.35
N ASP A 387 17.96 -17.61 -11.58
CA ASP A 387 19.25 -17.11 -12.09
C ASP A 387 19.87 -18.02 -13.16
N ASN A 388 19.46 -19.30 -13.21
CA ASN A 388 19.89 -20.24 -14.25
C ASN A 388 19.09 -20.07 -15.55
N ILE A 389 18.04 -19.25 -15.56
CA ILE A 389 17.23 -18.96 -16.75
C ILE A 389 17.87 -17.78 -17.50
N PRO A 390 18.33 -17.98 -18.76
CA PRO A 390 18.96 -16.91 -19.50
C PRO A 390 18.01 -15.75 -19.78
N VAL A 391 18.42 -14.52 -19.43
CA VAL A 391 17.66 -13.30 -19.75
C VAL A 391 17.55 -13.14 -21.27
N THR A 392 16.33 -12.84 -21.74
CA THR A 392 16.07 -12.61 -23.16
C THR A 392 15.22 -11.37 -23.39
N PHE A 393 15.38 -10.75 -24.58
CA PHE A 393 14.49 -9.70 -25.03
C PHE A 393 13.40 -10.29 -25.92
N PRO A 394 12.12 -9.90 -25.73
CA PRO A 394 11.05 -10.34 -26.62
C PRO A 394 11.32 -9.82 -28.05
N PRO A 395 11.11 -10.65 -29.10
CA PRO A 395 11.41 -10.28 -30.49
C PRO A 395 10.38 -9.30 -31.11
N THR A 396 9.54 -8.68 -30.28
CA THR A 396 8.48 -7.77 -30.70
C THR A 396 8.99 -6.35 -30.78
N LEU A 397 9.05 -5.80 -31.99
CA LEU A 397 9.33 -4.38 -32.22
C LEU A 397 8.02 -3.58 -32.09
N THR A 398 7.96 -2.68 -31.11
CA THR A 398 6.83 -1.77 -30.92
C THR A 398 7.29 -0.31 -30.99
N VAL A 399 6.54 0.54 -31.68
CA VAL A 399 6.75 2.00 -31.66
C VAL A 399 5.88 2.61 -30.57
N GLY A 400 6.49 3.14 -29.52
CA GLY A 400 5.78 3.87 -28.47
C GLY A 400 5.35 5.26 -28.93
N GLY A 401 4.24 5.75 -28.39
CA GLY A 401 3.76 7.12 -28.58
C GLY A 401 3.49 7.79 -27.23
N GLY A 402 3.96 9.03 -27.06
CA GLY A 402 3.65 9.82 -25.87
C GLY A 402 2.19 10.29 -25.89
N GLN A 403 1.51 10.20 -24.74
CA GLN A 403 0.16 10.77 -24.58
C GLN A 403 0.23 12.29 -24.78
N PRO A 404 -0.54 12.89 -25.72
CA PRO A 404 -0.45 14.32 -26.05
C PRO A 404 -0.57 15.25 -24.84
N LEU A 405 -1.48 14.92 -23.90
CA LEU A 405 -1.68 15.68 -22.67
C LEU A 405 -0.46 15.69 -21.75
N ASN A 406 0.23 14.56 -21.60
CA ASN A 406 1.45 14.50 -20.79
C ASN A 406 2.59 15.25 -21.46
N LYS A 407 2.72 15.12 -22.78
CA LYS A 407 3.72 15.88 -23.54
C LYS A 407 3.51 17.39 -23.42
N LEU A 408 2.26 17.84 -23.51
CA LEU A 408 1.91 19.25 -23.27
C LEU A 408 2.27 19.67 -21.84
N GLY A 409 1.87 18.87 -20.84
CA GLY A 409 2.20 19.10 -19.45
C GLY A 409 3.70 19.27 -19.21
N ASP A 410 4.53 18.37 -19.76
CA ASP A 410 5.99 18.41 -19.62
C ASP A 410 6.59 19.66 -20.27
N HIS A 411 6.13 20.04 -21.46
CA HIS A 411 6.57 21.28 -22.11
C HIS A 411 6.21 22.52 -21.28
N LEU A 412 5.00 22.55 -20.71
CA LEU A 412 4.56 23.66 -19.86
C LEU A 412 5.36 23.70 -18.55
N ARG A 413 5.67 22.54 -17.93
CA ARG A 413 6.52 22.48 -16.72
C ARG A 413 7.89 23.11 -16.95
N ASP A 414 8.53 22.77 -18.06
CA ASP A 414 9.85 23.31 -18.42
C ASP A 414 9.81 24.84 -18.59
N GLU A 415 8.79 25.34 -19.31
CA GLU A 415 8.66 26.76 -19.58
C GLU A 415 8.27 27.59 -18.35
N ILE A 416 7.38 27.08 -17.51
CA ILE A 416 6.96 27.74 -16.26
C ILE A 416 8.14 27.75 -15.25
N SER A 417 8.93 26.68 -15.21
CA SER A 417 10.17 26.63 -14.44
C SER A 417 11.18 27.68 -14.92
N ARG A 418 11.32 27.89 -16.24
CA ARG A 418 12.16 28.96 -16.82
C ARG A 418 11.67 30.36 -16.47
N ALA A 419 10.37 30.52 -16.22
CA ALA A 419 9.79 31.78 -15.71
C ALA A 419 10.03 32.00 -14.20
N GLY A 420 10.77 31.10 -13.54
CA GLY A 420 11.19 31.22 -12.14
C GLY A 420 10.18 30.67 -11.14
N TYR A 421 9.21 29.87 -11.58
CA TYR A 421 8.29 29.16 -10.70
C TYR A 421 8.89 27.82 -10.25
N ILE A 422 8.55 27.41 -9.02
CA ILE A 422 8.97 26.14 -8.43
C ILE A 422 7.81 25.17 -8.50
N GLU A 423 8.02 23.99 -9.09
CA GLU A 423 6.99 22.97 -9.21
C GLU A 423 6.71 22.30 -7.86
N LEU A 424 5.44 22.03 -7.59
CA LEU A 424 4.93 21.36 -6.41
C LEU A 424 4.36 19.98 -6.76
N LEU A 425 4.31 19.12 -5.74
CA LEU A 425 3.63 17.82 -5.80
C LEU A 425 2.73 17.69 -4.58
N THR A 426 1.47 18.11 -4.71
CA THR A 426 0.50 18.10 -3.60
C THR A 426 -0.32 16.81 -3.56
N HIS A 427 -0.94 16.53 -2.41
CA HIS A 427 -1.78 15.36 -2.25
C HIS A 427 -3.07 15.48 -3.08
N GLY A 428 -3.47 14.38 -3.73
CA GLY A 428 -4.76 14.28 -4.43
C GLY A 428 -5.98 14.25 -3.51
N LEU A 429 -5.77 14.04 -2.20
CA LEU A 429 -6.83 13.97 -1.18
C LEU A 429 -6.71 15.16 -0.23
N CYS A 430 -7.86 15.71 0.16
CA CYS A 430 -7.98 16.84 1.08
C CYS A 430 -9.30 16.75 1.85
N SER A 431 -9.40 17.51 2.94
CA SER A 431 -10.64 17.58 3.71
C SER A 431 -11.71 18.38 2.96
N HIS A 432 -12.98 18.13 3.29
CA HIS A 432 -14.11 18.88 2.74
C HIS A 432 -13.97 20.40 3.03
N ASP A 433 -13.63 20.75 4.27
CA ASP A 433 -13.41 22.14 4.69
C ASP A 433 -12.32 22.82 3.84
N GLU A 434 -11.23 22.10 3.51
CA GLU A 434 -10.15 22.64 2.66
C GLU A 434 -10.59 22.87 1.21
N ASN A 435 -11.47 22.03 0.67
CA ASN A 435 -11.95 22.18 -0.71
C ASN A 435 -13.00 23.29 -0.87
N PHE A 436 -13.76 23.59 0.18
CA PHE A 436 -14.92 24.49 0.11
C PHE A 436 -14.82 25.65 1.07
N LYS A 437 -15.00 25.37 2.37
CA LYS A 437 -15.12 26.37 3.44
C LYS A 437 -13.92 27.31 3.49
N PHE A 438 -12.70 26.78 3.42
CA PHE A 438 -11.48 27.59 3.50
C PHE A 438 -11.27 28.47 2.27
N LEU A 439 -11.86 28.10 1.13
CA LEU A 439 -11.90 28.88 -0.10
C LEU A 439 -13.13 29.77 -0.22
N ASN A 440 -13.95 29.89 0.85
CA ASN A 440 -15.24 30.58 0.85
C ASN A 440 -16.26 30.03 -0.17
N ARG A 441 -16.08 28.81 -0.67
CA ARG A 441 -16.97 28.18 -1.66
C ARG A 441 -18.08 27.38 -0.97
N HIS A 442 -19.26 27.39 -1.58
CA HIS A 442 -20.33 26.49 -1.19
C HIS A 442 -20.18 25.14 -1.90
N ASP A 443 -20.43 24.06 -1.17
CA ASP A 443 -20.49 22.73 -1.77
C ASP A 443 -21.85 22.53 -2.46
N ASN A 444 -21.83 22.44 -3.78
CA ASN A 444 -23.03 22.20 -4.58
C ASN A 444 -23.38 20.70 -4.68
N SER A 445 -22.72 19.82 -3.93
CA SER A 445 -22.87 18.35 -3.97
C SER A 445 -22.57 17.72 -5.34
N THR A 446 -21.92 18.47 -6.24
CA THR A 446 -21.48 18.03 -7.58
C THR A 446 -20.01 17.61 -7.61
N SER A 447 -19.37 17.51 -6.44
CA SER A 447 -17.93 17.36 -6.27
C SER A 447 -17.62 16.20 -5.33
N ALA A 448 -16.50 15.51 -5.55
CA ALA A 448 -16.05 14.45 -4.65
C ALA A 448 -15.60 15.05 -3.31
N VAL A 449 -16.18 14.59 -2.20
CA VAL A 449 -16.02 15.18 -0.85
C VAL A 449 -14.59 15.05 -0.28
N VAL A 450 -13.82 14.04 -0.71
CA VAL A 450 -12.49 13.68 -0.14
C VAL A 450 -11.35 13.83 -1.15
N VAL A 451 -11.66 14.03 -2.43
CA VAL A 451 -10.67 14.17 -3.51
C VAL A 451 -10.61 15.63 -3.93
N ARG A 452 -9.42 16.13 -4.28
CA ARG A 452 -9.26 17.54 -4.68
C ARG A 452 -10.05 17.84 -5.96
N THR A 453 -10.85 18.90 -5.91
CA THR A 453 -11.60 19.45 -7.06
C THR A 453 -10.96 20.70 -7.64
N THR A 454 -9.94 21.20 -6.94
CA THR A 454 -9.09 22.34 -7.26
C THR A 454 -7.72 22.12 -6.61
N MET A 455 -6.65 22.65 -7.20
CA MET A 455 -5.28 22.53 -6.71
C MET A 455 -4.91 23.67 -5.76
N ILE A 456 -5.73 24.72 -5.68
CA ILE A 456 -5.49 25.90 -4.84
C ILE A 456 -5.18 25.53 -3.37
N PRO A 457 -5.94 24.64 -2.69
CA PRO A 457 -5.65 24.25 -1.31
C PRO A 457 -4.27 23.65 -1.13
N GLY A 458 -3.81 22.82 -2.08
CA GLY A 458 -2.50 22.18 -2.03
C GLY A 458 -1.37 23.21 -2.09
N VAL A 459 -1.50 24.18 -3.01
CA VAL A 459 -0.51 25.25 -3.17
C VAL A 459 -0.50 26.17 -1.94
N LEU A 460 -1.66 26.52 -1.38
CA LEU A 460 -1.75 27.34 -0.16
C LEU A 460 -1.18 26.65 1.08
N LYS A 461 -1.49 25.37 1.29
CA LYS A 461 -0.91 24.57 2.39
C LYS A 461 0.61 24.45 2.26
N THR A 462 1.13 24.47 1.03
CA THR A 462 2.58 24.45 0.81
C THR A 462 3.20 25.74 1.33
N VAL A 463 2.59 26.91 1.07
CA VAL A 463 3.03 28.18 1.65
C VAL A 463 2.89 28.18 3.18
N GLN A 464 1.76 27.69 3.69
CA GLN A 464 1.48 27.59 5.14
C GLN A 464 2.56 26.77 5.88
N ASN A 465 3.02 25.67 5.30
CA ASN A 465 4.05 24.82 5.92
C ASN A 465 5.48 25.34 5.69
N ASN A 466 5.65 26.33 4.81
CA ASN A 466 6.96 26.90 4.45
C ASN A 466 7.07 28.40 4.80
N LYS A 467 6.46 28.84 5.91
CA LYS A 467 6.52 30.24 6.38
C LYS A 467 7.94 30.76 6.64
N GLY A 468 8.92 29.87 6.81
CA GLY A 468 10.34 30.22 6.98
C GLY A 468 11.06 30.63 5.69
N MET A 469 10.44 30.45 4.51
CA MET A 469 11.02 30.89 3.24
C MET A 469 11.02 32.42 3.12
N SER A 470 12.00 32.97 2.40
CA SER A 470 12.07 34.40 2.16
C SER A 470 11.02 34.83 1.11
N PHE A 471 10.08 35.67 1.51
CA PHE A 471 9.07 36.29 0.64
C PHE A 471 9.52 37.64 0.05
N LYS A 472 10.76 38.07 0.30
CA LYS A 472 11.27 39.41 -0.08
C LYS A 472 11.26 39.67 -1.58
N ASP A 473 11.61 38.66 -2.37
CA ASP A 473 11.67 38.75 -3.84
C ASP A 473 10.41 38.16 -4.52
N GLY A 474 9.40 37.77 -3.73
CA GLY A 474 8.20 37.05 -4.16
C GLY A 474 8.44 35.55 -4.38
N LEU A 475 7.56 34.73 -3.80
CA LEU A 475 7.55 33.27 -3.95
C LEU A 475 6.62 32.88 -5.09
N LYS A 476 7.14 32.11 -6.05
CA LYS A 476 6.44 31.63 -7.24
C LYS A 476 6.35 30.11 -7.23
N LEU A 477 5.14 29.58 -7.08
CA LEU A 477 4.88 28.14 -7.01
C LEU A 477 3.91 27.72 -8.12
N PHE A 478 4.04 26.50 -8.64
CA PHE A 478 3.07 25.98 -9.59
C PHE A 478 2.93 24.46 -9.50
N GLU A 479 1.83 23.93 -10.01
CA GLU A 479 1.58 22.50 -10.15
C GLU A 479 0.78 22.26 -11.43
N ILE A 480 1.16 21.22 -12.18
CA ILE A 480 0.36 20.70 -13.31
C ILE A 480 -0.05 19.28 -12.96
N SER A 481 -1.32 19.08 -12.62
CA SER A 481 -1.81 17.81 -12.10
C SER A 481 -3.33 17.66 -12.26
N ASP A 482 -3.84 16.48 -11.91
CA ASP A 482 -5.25 16.12 -12.11
C ASP A 482 -6.11 16.55 -10.92
N VAL A 483 -7.30 17.06 -11.22
CA VAL A 483 -8.41 17.21 -10.26
C VAL A 483 -9.56 16.30 -10.65
N VAL A 484 -10.41 15.92 -9.69
CA VAL A 484 -11.54 15.03 -9.93
C VAL A 484 -12.85 15.80 -9.91
N VAL A 485 -13.68 15.58 -10.92
CA VAL A 485 -15.04 16.10 -11.01
C VAL A 485 -16.03 14.95 -11.16
N LEU A 486 -17.24 15.09 -10.61
CA LEU A 486 -18.29 14.11 -10.84
C LEU A 486 -18.78 14.25 -12.28
N ASN A 487 -18.87 13.12 -12.97
CA ASN A 487 -19.29 13.05 -14.35
C ASN A 487 -20.19 11.83 -14.56
N PRO A 488 -21.53 12.02 -14.55
CA PRO A 488 -22.49 10.93 -14.75
C PRO A 488 -22.37 10.23 -16.10
N ALA A 489 -21.70 10.84 -17.09
CA ALA A 489 -21.45 10.23 -18.40
C ALA A 489 -20.21 9.33 -18.41
N SER A 490 -19.41 9.33 -17.35
CA SER A 490 -18.26 8.44 -17.16
C SER A 490 -18.72 7.09 -16.61
N ASP A 491 -18.05 6.00 -17.01
CA ASP A 491 -18.33 4.63 -16.55
C ASP A 491 -18.15 4.46 -15.04
N VAL A 492 -17.19 5.18 -14.46
CA VAL A 492 -16.91 5.21 -13.01
C VAL A 492 -17.67 6.33 -12.27
N GLY A 493 -18.45 7.15 -12.96
CA GLY A 493 -19.21 8.28 -12.40
C GLY A 493 -18.38 9.54 -12.07
N ALA A 494 -17.09 9.55 -12.38
CA ALA A 494 -16.17 10.68 -12.19
C ALA A 494 -15.18 10.77 -13.35
N SER A 495 -14.57 11.95 -13.54
CA SER A 495 -13.52 12.17 -14.53
C SER A 495 -12.39 13.03 -13.96
N ASN A 496 -11.16 12.73 -14.38
CA ASN A 496 -9.99 13.54 -14.10
C ASN A 496 -9.91 14.68 -15.12
N ILE A 497 -9.51 15.87 -14.66
CA ILE A 497 -9.21 17.02 -15.51
C ILE A 497 -7.80 17.51 -15.16
N ARG A 498 -6.92 17.56 -16.15
CA ARG A 498 -5.56 18.11 -15.99
C ARG A 498 -5.61 19.63 -15.94
N ARG A 499 -5.26 20.19 -14.78
CA ARG A 499 -5.15 21.64 -14.57
C ARG A 499 -3.70 22.08 -14.40
N LEU A 500 -3.46 23.35 -14.68
CA LEU A 500 -2.30 24.13 -14.26
C LEU A 500 -2.77 25.08 -13.16
N CYS A 501 -2.13 25.03 -11.99
CA CYS A 501 -2.32 26.01 -10.93
C CYS A 501 -0.99 26.68 -10.64
N ALA A 502 -0.98 27.99 -10.47
CA ALA A 502 0.21 28.72 -10.04
C ALA A 502 -0.15 29.79 -9.02
N LEU A 503 0.76 30.04 -8.08
CA LEU A 503 0.63 31.01 -7.01
C LEU A 503 1.84 31.93 -7.00
N TYR A 504 1.59 33.21 -6.82
CA TYR A 504 2.56 34.21 -6.43
C TYR A 504 2.19 34.76 -5.05
N THR A 505 3.16 34.89 -4.14
CA THR A 505 2.97 35.59 -2.86
C THR A 505 4.22 36.38 -2.48
N GLY A 506 4.06 37.60 -1.98
CA GLY A 506 5.16 38.50 -1.64
C GLY A 506 4.69 39.73 -0.89
N GLN A 507 5.52 40.78 -0.84
CA GLN A 507 5.12 42.06 -0.22
C GLN A 507 3.94 42.73 -0.94
N THR A 508 3.76 42.44 -2.23
CA THR A 508 2.62 42.86 -3.06
C THR A 508 1.83 41.64 -3.53
N ASP A 509 0.59 41.84 -3.99
CA ASP A 509 -0.28 40.75 -4.47
C ASP A 509 0.22 40.10 -5.77
N GLY A 510 0.95 40.85 -6.60
CA GLY A 510 1.54 40.35 -7.85
C GLY A 510 0.53 39.86 -8.87
N PHE A 511 -0.65 40.48 -8.94
CA PHE A 511 -1.67 40.17 -9.95
C PHE A 511 -1.11 40.22 -11.37
N GLU A 512 -0.28 41.22 -11.68
CA GLU A 512 0.40 41.39 -12.96
C GLU A 512 1.40 40.26 -13.27
N VAL A 513 1.97 39.61 -12.25
CA VAL A 513 2.91 38.50 -12.41
C VAL A 513 2.17 37.23 -12.84
N ILE A 514 1.04 36.93 -12.20
CA ILE A 514 0.18 35.80 -12.58
C ILE A 514 -0.48 36.03 -13.94
N HIS A 515 -0.93 37.26 -14.21
CA HIS A 515 -1.41 37.65 -15.54
C HIS A 515 -0.34 37.41 -16.62
N GLY A 516 0.91 37.84 -16.36
CA GLY A 516 2.03 37.60 -17.28
C GLY A 516 2.35 36.12 -17.48
N LEU A 517 2.13 35.27 -16.47
CA LEU A 517 2.25 33.81 -16.61
C LEU A 517 1.18 33.25 -17.56
N VAL A 518 -0.08 33.70 -17.43
CA VAL A 518 -1.17 33.31 -18.34
C VAL A 518 -0.84 33.71 -19.77
N ASP A 519 -0.39 34.94 -19.98
CA ASP A 519 0.05 35.42 -21.29
C ASP A 519 1.19 34.58 -21.86
N ARG A 520 2.17 34.21 -21.03
CA ARG A 520 3.27 33.34 -21.43
C ARG A 520 2.79 31.95 -21.84
N VAL A 521 1.90 31.34 -21.06
CA VAL A 521 1.32 30.03 -21.40
C VAL A 521 0.57 30.11 -22.72
N MET A 522 -0.32 31.09 -22.90
CA MET A 522 -1.08 31.24 -24.14
C MET A 522 -0.20 31.57 -25.35
N GLN A 523 0.90 32.31 -25.15
CA GLN A 523 1.90 32.56 -26.19
C GLN A 523 2.63 31.28 -26.62
N LEU A 524 2.97 30.38 -25.68
CA LEU A 524 3.64 29.11 -25.98
C LEU A 524 2.73 28.16 -26.76
N ILE A 525 1.45 28.20 -26.45
CA ILE A 525 0.39 27.53 -27.19
C ILE A 525 0.27 28.19 -28.58
N GLY A 526 0.36 29.52 -28.68
CA GLY A 526 0.30 30.26 -29.94
C GLY A 526 -1.06 30.92 -30.18
N VAL A 527 -1.83 31.15 -29.11
CA VAL A 527 -3.12 31.86 -29.14
C VAL A 527 -2.87 33.30 -28.74
N GLN A 528 -3.33 34.26 -29.55
CA GLN A 528 -3.11 35.69 -29.29
C GLN A 528 -4.16 36.27 -28.34
N CYS A 529 -3.74 37.24 -27.54
CA CYS A 529 -4.65 38.03 -26.69
C CYS A 529 -5.34 39.09 -27.54
N VAL A 530 -6.66 39.16 -27.47
CA VAL A 530 -7.45 40.23 -28.07
C VAL A 530 -8.26 40.93 -26.99
N LEU A 531 -7.97 42.22 -26.79
CA LEU A 531 -8.64 43.07 -25.81
C LEU A 531 -9.89 43.77 -26.40
N ASP A 532 -9.92 43.93 -27.73
CA ASP A 532 -11.00 44.59 -28.46
C ASP A 532 -11.60 43.61 -29.51
N PRO A 533 -12.88 43.20 -29.36
CA PRO A 533 -13.54 42.28 -30.28
C PRO A 533 -13.55 42.75 -31.74
N GLU A 534 -13.44 44.06 -32.00
CA GLU A 534 -13.45 44.60 -33.37
C GLU A 534 -12.23 44.18 -34.20
N HIS A 535 -11.16 43.72 -33.55
CA HIS A 535 -9.92 43.26 -34.17
C HIS A 535 -9.69 41.75 -34.01
N ALA A 536 -10.73 40.99 -33.67
CA ALA A 536 -10.64 39.56 -33.37
C ALA A 536 -10.34 38.69 -34.60
N THR A 537 -9.37 37.77 -34.46
CA THR A 537 -9.16 36.63 -35.36
C THR A 537 -10.14 35.48 -35.05
N GLU A 538 -10.21 34.43 -35.87
CA GLU A 538 -11.07 33.27 -35.59
C GLU A 538 -10.65 32.45 -34.34
N ASN A 539 -9.41 32.62 -33.88
CA ASN A 539 -8.84 31.95 -32.72
C ASN A 539 -8.05 32.96 -31.87
N TYR A 540 -8.53 33.24 -30.66
CA TYR A 540 -7.91 34.18 -29.71
C TYR A 540 -8.37 33.91 -28.28
N TYR A 541 -7.64 34.42 -27.30
CA TYR A 541 -8.10 34.46 -25.91
C TYR A 541 -8.36 35.90 -25.46
N SER A 542 -9.29 36.04 -24.53
CA SER A 542 -9.62 37.30 -23.88
C SER A 542 -9.65 37.12 -22.38
N ILE A 543 -9.30 38.17 -21.66
CA ILE A 543 -9.39 38.24 -20.20
C ILE A 543 -10.57 39.13 -19.86
N ILE A 544 -11.56 38.57 -19.17
CA ILE A 544 -12.80 39.26 -18.85
C ILE A 544 -12.90 39.37 -17.32
N PRO A 545 -13.20 40.55 -16.74
CA PRO A 545 -13.45 40.65 -15.31
C PRO A 545 -14.52 39.65 -14.88
N SER A 546 -14.20 38.85 -13.86
CA SER A 546 -15.12 37.82 -13.38
C SER A 546 -16.33 38.50 -12.75
N SER A 547 -17.46 38.51 -13.47
CA SER A 547 -18.72 39.10 -13.02
C SER A 547 -19.86 38.11 -13.25
N SER A 548 -20.70 37.91 -12.23
CA SER A 548 -21.88 37.07 -12.37
C SER A 548 -22.90 37.82 -13.23
N THR A 549 -23.16 37.33 -14.44
CA THR A 549 -24.24 37.87 -15.27
C THR A 549 -25.56 37.31 -14.74
N SER A 550 -26.16 37.99 -13.76
CA SER A 550 -27.59 37.87 -13.49
C SER A 550 -28.13 39.20 -12.96
N GLN A 551 -29.14 39.73 -13.66
CA GLN A 551 -29.84 40.97 -13.37
C GLN A 551 -30.50 40.94 -11.98
N SER A 552 -29.77 41.25 -10.90
CA SER A 552 -30.30 41.64 -9.59
C SER A 552 -29.16 41.77 -8.59
N ARG A 553 -28.87 43.00 -8.15
CA ARG A 553 -28.04 43.40 -6.98
C ARG A 553 -26.71 42.66 -6.79
N ALA A 554 -25.62 43.35 -7.15
CA ALA A 554 -24.21 43.13 -6.77
C ALA A 554 -23.90 41.90 -5.88
N CYS A 555 -23.57 40.78 -6.52
CA CYS A 555 -22.87 39.64 -5.89
C CYS A 555 -21.74 39.20 -6.84
N PHE A 556 -20.49 39.24 -6.37
CA PHE A 556 -19.29 39.00 -7.18
C PHE A 556 -19.06 37.52 -7.50
N ALA A 557 -18.32 37.26 -8.58
CA ALA A 557 -18.02 35.92 -9.09
C ALA A 557 -16.78 35.31 -8.41
N ASP A 558 -16.93 34.06 -7.95
CA ASP A 558 -16.00 33.25 -7.14
C ASP A 558 -15.53 33.90 -5.80
N PRO A 559 -16.14 33.54 -4.66
CA PRO A 559 -15.82 34.12 -3.34
C PRO A 559 -14.40 33.79 -2.83
N THR A 560 -13.65 32.95 -3.55
CA THR A 560 -12.24 32.70 -3.27
C THR A 560 -11.35 33.92 -3.51
N PHE A 561 -11.76 34.85 -4.37
CA PHE A 561 -10.96 36.00 -4.80
C PHE A 561 -11.44 37.34 -4.24
N PHE A 562 -10.53 38.31 -4.19
CA PHE A 562 -10.82 39.69 -3.79
C PHE A 562 -11.61 40.43 -4.87
N GLU A 563 -12.61 41.20 -4.43
CA GLU A 563 -13.53 41.92 -5.29
C GLU A 563 -12.80 42.88 -6.26
N GLY A 564 -13.17 42.84 -7.54
CA GLY A 564 -12.57 43.68 -8.58
C GLY A 564 -11.14 43.29 -9.00
N ARG A 565 -10.54 42.27 -8.38
CA ARG A 565 -9.20 41.73 -8.72
C ARG A 565 -9.24 40.24 -9.09
N CYS A 566 -10.21 39.88 -9.92
CA CYS A 566 -10.43 38.53 -10.43
C CYS A 566 -10.84 38.58 -11.91
N ALA A 567 -10.28 37.69 -12.73
CA ALA A 567 -10.57 37.62 -14.16
C ALA A 567 -10.65 36.17 -14.67
N ASP A 568 -11.55 35.96 -15.62
CA ASP A 568 -11.76 34.69 -16.31
C ASP A 568 -10.92 34.65 -17.61
N ILE A 569 -10.29 33.49 -17.85
CA ILE A 569 -9.53 33.21 -19.07
C ILE A 569 -10.49 32.53 -20.05
N VAL A 570 -10.88 33.23 -21.12
CA VAL A 570 -11.83 32.71 -22.11
C VAL A 570 -11.15 32.55 -23.45
N TRP A 571 -11.22 31.35 -23.99
CA TRP A 571 -10.74 31.01 -25.31
C TRP A 571 -11.90 31.03 -26.32
N HIS A 572 -11.74 31.81 -27.39
CA HIS A 572 -12.72 31.94 -28.47
C HIS A 572 -12.18 31.21 -29.70
N ARG A 573 -12.93 30.23 -30.18
CA ARG A 573 -12.54 29.40 -31.33
C ARG A 573 -13.78 28.84 -32.03
N ASP A 574 -13.76 28.82 -33.36
CA ASP A 574 -14.80 28.19 -34.20
C ASP A 574 -16.22 28.70 -33.88
N GLY A 575 -16.35 29.97 -33.50
CA GLY A 575 -17.61 30.60 -33.09
C GLY A 575 -18.10 30.25 -31.66
N GLY A 576 -17.37 29.40 -30.94
CA GLY A 576 -17.62 29.03 -29.55
C GLY A 576 -16.72 29.77 -28.54
N LYS A 577 -17.11 29.70 -27.26
CA LYS A 577 -16.35 30.25 -26.12
C LYS A 577 -16.14 29.17 -25.07
N ILE A 578 -14.90 28.95 -24.65
CA ILE A 578 -14.52 27.98 -23.62
C ILE A 578 -13.84 28.74 -22.49
N LYS A 579 -14.34 28.61 -21.26
CA LYS A 579 -13.64 29.12 -20.08
C LYS A 579 -12.52 28.13 -19.72
N LEU A 580 -11.27 28.56 -19.89
CA LEU A 580 -10.10 27.75 -19.53
C LEU A 580 -9.84 27.80 -18.02
N GLY A 581 -10.08 28.93 -17.36
CA GLY A 581 -9.73 29.06 -15.95
C GLY A 581 -10.05 30.44 -15.39
N THR A 582 -9.58 30.66 -14.16
CA THR A 582 -9.72 31.92 -13.43
C THR A 582 -8.38 32.27 -12.79
N PHE A 583 -8.05 33.56 -12.75
CA PHE A 583 -6.96 34.05 -11.92
C PHE A 583 -7.33 35.32 -11.17
N GLY A 584 -6.72 35.54 -10.02
CA GLY A 584 -7.02 36.71 -9.19
C GLY A 584 -6.22 36.77 -7.91
N VAL A 585 -6.38 37.89 -7.20
CA VAL A 585 -5.88 38.05 -5.83
C VAL A 585 -6.81 37.31 -4.87
N LEU A 586 -6.28 36.51 -3.96
CA LEU A 586 -7.09 35.77 -2.99
C LEU A 586 -7.80 36.69 -2.00
N HIS A 587 -8.99 36.30 -1.58
CA HIS A 587 -9.76 37.02 -0.56
C HIS A 587 -9.02 36.98 0.80
N PRO A 588 -8.97 38.06 1.58
CA PRO A 588 -8.30 38.09 2.88
C PRO A 588 -8.74 36.99 3.86
N GLU A 589 -10.01 36.60 3.84
CA GLU A 589 -10.50 35.49 4.67
C GLU A 589 -9.89 34.14 4.26
N VAL A 590 -9.71 33.90 2.96
CA VAL A 590 -9.06 32.68 2.45
C VAL A 590 -7.61 32.65 2.91
N LEU A 591 -6.89 33.78 2.81
CA LEU A 591 -5.53 33.88 3.32
C LEU A 591 -5.46 33.59 4.83
N ASN A 592 -6.41 34.12 5.61
CA ASN A 592 -6.49 33.87 7.05
C ASN A 592 -6.79 32.40 7.38
N ASN A 593 -7.67 31.74 6.62
CA ASN A 593 -8.00 30.32 6.78
C ASN A 593 -6.77 29.40 6.58
N TYR A 594 -5.82 29.81 5.73
CA TYR A 594 -4.53 29.11 5.53
C TYR A 594 -3.37 29.76 6.30
N GLU A 595 -3.65 30.69 7.21
CA GLU A 595 -2.68 31.40 8.06
C GLU A 595 -1.53 32.06 7.27
N LEU A 596 -1.88 32.67 6.14
CA LEU A 596 -0.96 33.37 5.25
C LEU A 596 -0.93 34.86 5.58
N LEU A 597 0.28 35.40 5.80
CA LEU A 597 0.49 36.80 6.20
C LEU A 597 0.54 37.76 5.01
N TYR A 598 1.01 37.27 3.87
CA TYR A 598 1.25 38.06 2.68
C TYR A 598 0.10 37.89 1.67
N PRO A 599 -0.23 38.93 0.89
CA PRO A 599 -1.16 38.77 -0.21
C PRO A 599 -0.65 37.73 -1.21
N ALA A 600 -1.58 37.04 -1.87
CA ALA A 600 -1.25 36.05 -2.87
C ALA A 600 -2.21 36.13 -4.06
N SER A 601 -1.65 35.99 -5.26
CA SER A 601 -2.41 35.82 -6.50
C SER A 601 -2.29 34.40 -6.99
N VAL A 602 -3.39 33.84 -7.49
CA VAL A 602 -3.46 32.46 -7.97
C VAL A 602 -4.11 32.41 -9.34
N VAL A 603 -3.61 31.54 -10.21
CA VAL A 603 -4.29 31.09 -11.43
C VAL A 603 -4.58 29.61 -11.30
N GLU A 604 -5.76 29.17 -11.71
CA GLU A 604 -6.06 27.77 -12.01
C GLU A 604 -6.74 27.70 -13.39
N MET A 605 -6.17 26.90 -14.31
CA MET A 605 -6.69 26.71 -15.66
C MET A 605 -6.64 25.25 -16.11
N ASP A 606 -7.69 24.81 -16.78
CA ASP A 606 -7.77 23.55 -17.51
C ASP A 606 -6.91 23.63 -18.78
N ILE A 607 -6.00 22.67 -18.94
CA ILE A 607 -5.09 22.58 -20.09
C ILE A 607 -5.48 21.49 -21.08
N GLU A 608 -6.50 20.68 -20.80
CA GLU A 608 -6.95 19.63 -21.72
C GLU A 608 -7.45 20.17 -23.05
N PRO A 609 -8.26 21.26 -23.11
CA PRO A 609 -8.68 21.86 -24.37
C PRO A 609 -7.50 22.31 -25.25
N LEU A 610 -6.34 22.56 -24.64
CA LEU A 610 -5.12 23.00 -25.31
C LEU A 610 -4.33 21.84 -25.96
N THR A 611 -4.77 20.59 -25.79
CA THR A 611 -4.12 19.43 -26.42
C THR A 611 -4.61 19.14 -27.84
N GLU A 612 -5.73 19.73 -28.26
CA GLU A 612 -6.32 19.46 -29.56
C GLU A 612 -5.48 20.04 -30.71
N LYS A 613 -5.26 19.21 -31.74
CA LYS A 613 -4.44 19.31 -32.97
C LYS A 613 -4.22 20.67 -33.67
N ALA A 614 -4.82 21.79 -33.27
CA ALA A 614 -4.74 23.08 -33.95
C ALA A 614 -3.39 23.81 -33.78
N LEU A 615 -2.52 23.39 -32.86
CA LEU A 615 -1.34 24.17 -32.44
C LEU A 615 -0.05 23.91 -33.24
N PHE A 616 -0.07 22.95 -34.17
CA PHE A 616 1.06 22.68 -35.06
C PHE A 616 0.90 23.29 -36.46
N ALA A 617 -0.06 24.19 -36.67
CA ALA A 617 -0.12 24.99 -37.89
C ALA A 617 1.12 25.91 -37.95
N ALA A 618 1.75 25.98 -39.12
CA ALA A 618 3.04 26.61 -39.38
C ALA A 618 3.21 28.00 -38.72
N PRO A 619 4.44 28.37 -38.30
CA PRO A 619 4.70 29.63 -37.61
C PRO A 619 4.17 30.83 -38.44
N PRO A 620 3.57 31.84 -37.79
CA PRO A 620 3.10 33.02 -38.51
C PRO A 620 4.28 33.72 -39.20
N LYS A 621 4.05 34.17 -40.44
CA LYS A 621 5.07 34.90 -41.23
C LYS A 621 5.51 36.17 -40.49
N PRO A 622 6.79 36.55 -40.53
CA PRO A 622 7.30 37.73 -39.84
C PRO A 622 6.61 39.01 -40.31
N PHE A 623 6.00 39.72 -39.37
CA PHE A 623 5.25 40.96 -39.60
C PHE A 623 6.23 42.10 -39.94
N HIS A 624 6.12 42.70 -41.14
CA HIS A 624 6.97 43.81 -41.61
C HIS A 624 6.26 45.18 -41.60
N GLY A 625 5.28 45.37 -40.70
CA GLY A 625 4.49 46.61 -40.62
C GLY A 625 4.98 47.55 -39.52
N VAL A 626 5.49 48.72 -39.89
CA VAL A 626 5.70 49.85 -38.96
C VAL A 626 4.34 50.46 -38.61
N LYS A 627 3.83 50.22 -37.39
CA LYS A 627 2.68 50.97 -36.88
C LYS A 627 3.17 52.29 -36.26
N LYS A 628 2.74 53.42 -36.84
CA LYS A 628 2.87 54.73 -36.19
C LYS A 628 2.01 54.74 -34.92
N ALA A 629 2.61 55.09 -33.78
CA ALA A 629 1.88 55.32 -32.54
C ALA A 629 0.89 56.46 -32.74
N LYS A 630 -0.40 56.18 -32.56
CA LYS A 630 -1.45 57.19 -32.49
C LYS A 630 -1.64 57.50 -31.01
N GLN A 631 -1.31 58.72 -30.60
CA GLN A 631 -1.55 59.20 -29.25
C GLN A 631 -3.08 59.39 -29.11
N LEU A 632 -3.75 58.54 -28.34
CA LEU A 632 -5.13 58.75 -27.95
C LEU A 632 -5.13 59.64 -26.70
N GLU A 633 -5.72 60.84 -26.81
CA GLU A 633 -6.13 61.61 -25.64
C GLU A 633 -7.39 60.96 -25.06
N LEU A 634 -7.30 60.52 -23.80
CA LEU A 634 -8.41 59.96 -23.03
C LEU A 634 -9.26 61.11 -22.47
N GLU A 635 -10.57 61.08 -22.74
CA GLU A 635 -11.57 61.96 -22.10
C GLU A 635 -11.57 61.74 -20.56
N PRO A 636 -11.67 62.80 -19.73
CA PRO A 636 -11.51 62.70 -18.26
C PRO A 636 -12.59 61.88 -17.54
N SER A 637 -13.66 61.45 -18.23
CA SER A 637 -14.77 60.71 -17.64
C SER A 637 -14.51 59.21 -17.43
N ALA A 638 -13.36 58.69 -17.86
CA ALA A 638 -13.00 57.27 -17.72
C ALA A 638 -12.14 56.93 -16.48
N LEU A 639 -11.86 57.91 -15.61
CA LEU A 639 -11.22 57.67 -14.31
C LEU A 639 -12.27 57.35 -13.25
N SER A 640 -12.76 56.09 -13.23
CA SER A 640 -13.34 55.56 -12.00
C SER A 640 -12.22 55.48 -10.96
N THR A 641 -12.44 56.05 -9.78
CA THR A 641 -11.54 55.92 -8.64
C THR A 641 -11.30 54.41 -8.39
N PRO A 642 -10.04 53.95 -8.24
CA PRO A 642 -9.79 52.56 -7.88
C PRO A 642 -10.53 52.26 -6.56
N LEU A 643 -11.34 51.19 -6.56
CA LEU A 643 -12.19 50.81 -5.43
C LEU A 643 -11.38 50.49 -4.14
N ALA A 644 -10.09 50.22 -4.26
CA ALA A 644 -9.14 50.14 -3.15
C ALA A 644 -7.70 50.42 -3.64
N LYS A 645 -6.87 51.04 -2.79
CA LYS A 645 -5.41 51.17 -3.01
C LYS A 645 -4.69 49.99 -2.37
N ASP A 646 -3.50 49.60 -2.85
CA ASP A 646 -2.71 48.49 -2.28
C ASP A 646 -2.47 48.60 -0.76
N LYS A 647 -2.48 49.82 -0.22
CA LYS A 647 -2.39 50.09 1.22
C LYS A 647 -3.61 49.64 2.02
N ASP A 648 -4.80 49.62 1.42
CA ASP A 648 -6.06 49.28 2.08
C ASP A 648 -6.15 47.77 2.34
N ILE A 649 -5.57 46.94 1.44
CA ILE A 649 -5.50 45.47 1.58
C ILE A 649 -4.51 45.08 2.68
N ALA A 650 -3.34 45.72 2.74
CA ALA A 650 -2.35 45.50 3.80
C ALA A 650 -2.82 45.99 5.18
N ALA A 651 -3.60 47.08 5.22
CA ALA A 651 -4.20 47.61 6.45
C ALA A 651 -5.30 46.69 7.01
N TYR A 652 -6.10 46.06 6.15
CA TYR A 652 -7.15 45.14 6.57
C TYR A 652 -6.57 43.88 7.24
N ALA A 653 -5.53 43.27 6.64
CA ALA A 653 -4.86 42.08 7.17
C ALA A 653 -4.12 42.32 8.51
N SER A 654 -3.66 43.54 8.76
CA SER A 654 -2.98 43.91 10.00
C SER A 654 -3.94 44.28 11.14
N SER A 655 -5.15 44.75 10.82
CA SER A 655 -6.17 45.16 11.81
C SER A 655 -6.92 44.00 12.49
N SER A 656 -6.95 42.81 11.87
CA SER A 656 -7.61 41.61 12.41
C SER A 656 -6.83 40.89 13.52
N HIS A 657 -5.61 41.33 13.85
CA HIS A 657 -4.77 40.74 14.91
C HIS A 657 -4.91 41.38 16.29
N SER A 658 -5.78 42.39 16.47
CA SER A 658 -6.00 43.02 17.77
C SER A 658 -7.38 42.70 18.36
N THR A 659 -7.62 41.44 18.74
CA THR A 659 -8.65 41.17 19.76
C THR A 659 -8.33 39.91 20.57
N GLN A 660 -8.43 40.07 21.89
CA GLN A 660 -8.25 39.09 22.97
C GLN A 660 -6.81 38.82 23.41
N LEU A 661 -6.41 39.48 24.51
CA LEU A 661 -6.01 38.82 25.76
C LEU A 661 -6.05 39.88 26.89
N GLY A 662 -6.94 39.66 27.86
CA GLY A 662 -7.03 40.45 29.08
C GLY A 662 -6.35 39.73 30.25
N GLY A 663 -5.70 40.49 31.14
CA GLY A 663 -5.20 40.01 32.44
C GLY A 663 -3.92 40.72 32.90
N PRO A 664 -3.71 40.97 34.20
CA PRO A 664 -3.36 42.31 34.68
C PRO A 664 -1.90 42.52 35.13
N GLY A 665 -1.46 43.78 35.00
CA GLY A 665 -0.62 44.53 35.95
C GLY A 665 0.72 43.97 36.42
N ASN A 666 1.82 44.65 36.06
CA ASN A 666 2.75 45.20 37.06
C ASN A 666 3.71 46.26 36.48
N ASN A 667 4.06 47.20 37.34
CA ASN A 667 4.80 48.43 37.11
C ASN A 667 6.34 48.26 37.02
N ASP A 668 6.97 49.35 36.54
CA ASP A 668 8.32 49.87 36.79
C ASP A 668 9.53 49.22 36.07
N ASN A 669 10.11 49.93 35.09
CA ASN A 669 11.26 50.84 35.33
C ASN A 669 11.85 51.45 34.04
N GLU A 670 12.30 52.69 34.17
CA GLU A 670 13.06 53.51 33.22
C GLU A 670 14.43 52.90 32.85
N GLN A 671 14.94 53.17 31.64
CA GLN A 671 16.15 53.97 31.43
C GLN A 671 16.56 54.12 29.94
N ILE A 672 16.94 55.35 29.64
CA ILE A 672 17.62 55.93 28.47
C ILE A 672 19.03 55.33 28.32
N VAL A 673 19.58 55.14 27.10
CA VAL A 673 20.91 55.64 26.63
C VAL A 673 21.10 55.44 25.10
N ASP A 674 21.56 56.55 24.51
CA ASP A 674 22.20 56.90 23.24
C ASP A 674 22.71 55.92 22.16
N HIS A 675 22.54 56.43 20.93
CA HIS A 675 23.41 56.47 19.75
C HIS A 675 24.69 55.61 19.69
N HIS A 676 24.80 54.83 18.60
CA HIS A 676 26.01 54.81 17.78
C HIS A 676 25.71 54.59 16.30
N ALA A 677 26.06 55.59 15.49
CA ALA A 677 26.20 55.49 14.04
C ALA A 677 27.53 54.78 13.71
N ALA A 678 27.48 53.74 12.87
CA ALA A 678 28.67 53.16 12.25
C ALA A 678 28.36 52.62 10.84
N LYS A 679 28.76 53.44 9.86
CA LYS A 679 29.28 53.13 8.52
C LYS A 679 28.99 51.73 7.93
N ALA A 680 28.17 51.74 6.88
CA ALA A 680 28.11 50.68 5.88
C ALA A 680 29.45 50.58 5.12
N SER A 681 30.06 49.39 5.12
CA SER A 681 31.03 48.99 4.11
C SER A 681 30.36 47.97 3.18
N ALA A 682 30.34 48.27 1.89
CA ALA A 682 29.82 47.39 0.85
C ALA A 682 30.79 46.21 0.67
N ALA A 683 30.43 45.04 1.18
CA ALA A 683 31.07 43.78 0.81
C ALA A 683 30.41 43.24 -0.47
N VAL A 684 31.20 43.16 -1.54
CA VAL A 684 30.81 42.50 -2.80
C VAL A 684 30.54 41.03 -2.50
N ALA A 685 29.28 40.59 -2.65
CA ALA A 685 28.88 39.21 -2.50
C ALA A 685 29.55 38.35 -3.58
N LYS A 686 30.34 37.35 -3.16
CA LYS A 686 30.83 36.30 -4.06
C LYS A 686 29.64 35.49 -4.59
N PRO A 687 29.67 35.04 -5.85
CA PRO A 687 28.61 34.20 -6.40
C PRO A 687 28.49 32.89 -5.59
N ILE A 688 27.26 32.57 -5.21
CA ILE A 688 26.91 31.32 -4.54
C ILE A 688 27.24 30.17 -5.51
N PRO A 689 27.99 29.14 -5.10
CA PRO A 689 28.25 28.00 -5.97
C PRO A 689 26.95 27.32 -6.34
N LYS A 690 26.75 27.07 -7.64
CA LYS A 690 25.63 26.28 -8.17
C LYS A 690 25.61 24.93 -7.45
N ALA A 691 24.55 24.65 -6.71
CA ALA A 691 24.29 23.33 -6.17
C ALA A 691 24.30 22.32 -7.33
N LYS A 692 25.26 21.40 -7.32
CA LYS A 692 25.29 20.24 -8.23
C LYS A 692 24.04 19.40 -7.92
N ARG A 693 23.05 19.46 -8.81
CA ARG A 693 21.93 18.52 -8.82
C ARG A 693 22.48 17.13 -9.11
N MET A 694 22.54 16.31 -8.06
CA MET A 694 22.71 14.88 -8.17
C MET A 694 21.33 14.25 -8.37
N HIS A 695 21.01 13.85 -9.60
CA HIS A 695 20.31 12.60 -9.97
C HIS A 695 19.81 12.70 -11.41
N MET A 696 19.88 11.57 -12.11
CA MET A 696 19.48 11.33 -13.51
C MET A 696 20.41 11.86 -14.59
N ASP A 697 21.36 11.01 -15.00
CA ASP A 697 21.65 10.80 -16.43
C ASP A 697 22.15 9.35 -16.62
N GLY A 698 21.38 8.42 -16.04
CA GLY A 698 21.60 6.99 -16.12
C GLY A 698 20.75 6.31 -17.18
N ILE A 699 20.47 6.95 -18.32
CA ILE A 699 19.83 6.31 -19.47
C ILE A 699 20.34 7.06 -20.71
N LEU A 700 21.17 6.40 -21.54
CA LEU A 700 21.84 6.85 -22.80
C LEU A 700 23.36 6.63 -22.61
N HIS A 701 23.93 5.44 -22.85
CA HIS A 701 24.03 4.88 -24.19
C HIS A 701 24.56 3.44 -24.16
N GLY A 702 23.79 2.52 -24.74
CA GLY A 702 24.28 1.25 -25.26
C GLY A 702 23.93 1.13 -26.75
N LEU A 703 24.62 1.87 -27.62
CA LEU A 703 24.62 1.59 -29.05
C LEU A 703 26.08 1.55 -29.56
N PRO A 704 26.46 0.52 -30.34
CA PRO A 704 27.81 0.37 -30.87
C PRO A 704 28.00 1.25 -32.11
N VAL A 705 29.06 2.06 -32.15
CA VAL A 705 29.47 2.78 -33.37
C VAL A 705 30.93 2.45 -33.70
N ALA A 706 31.17 2.25 -35.00
CA ALA A 706 32.35 1.67 -35.62
C ALA A 706 33.66 2.48 -35.46
N SER A 707 34.78 1.78 -35.67
CA SER A 707 36.15 2.06 -35.20
C SER A 707 36.88 3.31 -35.69
N ASN A 708 36.28 4.22 -36.47
CA ASN A 708 37.05 5.29 -37.16
C ASN A 708 36.55 6.73 -36.95
N TYR A 709 35.76 7.03 -35.90
CA TYR A 709 35.33 8.40 -35.61
C TYR A 709 36.25 9.08 -34.58
N LYS A 710 36.95 10.17 -34.97
CA LYS A 710 37.79 10.99 -34.05
C LYS A 710 36.97 12.13 -33.46
N LEU A 711 36.78 12.13 -32.13
CA LEU A 711 36.15 13.22 -31.36
C LEU A 711 37.17 14.29 -30.96
N THR A 712 36.82 15.57 -31.15
CA THR A 712 37.60 16.72 -30.66
C THR A 712 37.03 17.31 -29.37
N THR A 713 37.92 17.45 -28.37
CA THR A 713 37.99 18.48 -27.31
C THR A 713 36.95 18.54 -26.18
N THR A 714 36.37 17.41 -25.77
CA THR A 714 35.75 17.29 -24.40
C THR A 714 36.09 15.97 -23.70
N VAL A 715 36.68 15.01 -24.44
CA VAL A 715 36.90 13.64 -23.97
C VAL A 715 38.23 13.48 -23.21
N THR A 716 39.24 14.32 -23.49
CA THR A 716 40.56 14.22 -22.87
C THR A 716 40.57 14.58 -21.38
N ASP A 717 39.69 15.47 -20.92
CA ASP A 717 39.64 15.87 -19.52
C ASP A 717 38.97 14.81 -18.62
N HIS A 718 38.28 13.83 -19.21
CA HIS A 718 37.60 12.76 -18.47
C HIS A 718 38.55 11.70 -17.92
N PHE A 719 39.71 11.48 -18.57
CA PHE A 719 40.67 10.46 -18.16
C PHE A 719 41.53 10.87 -16.95
N ALA A 720 41.61 12.16 -16.64
CA ALA A 720 42.34 12.64 -15.47
C ALA A 720 41.60 12.34 -14.14
N TYR A 721 40.27 12.29 -14.16
CA TYR A 721 39.42 12.14 -12.96
C TYR A 721 39.25 10.70 -12.47
N ASP A 722 39.53 9.70 -13.30
CA ASP A 722 39.36 8.28 -12.97
C ASP A 722 40.34 7.81 -11.86
N THR A 723 41.53 8.42 -11.83
CA THR A 723 42.58 8.14 -10.84
C THR A 723 42.32 8.78 -9.47
N GLU A 724 41.63 9.92 -9.42
CA GLU A 724 41.30 10.63 -8.16
C GLU A 724 40.14 9.97 -7.40
N MET A 725 39.16 9.40 -8.11
CA MET A 725 38.00 8.73 -7.52
C MET A 725 38.38 7.42 -6.80
N LYS A 726 39.41 6.70 -7.26
CA LYS A 726 39.96 5.52 -6.55
C LYS A 726 40.65 5.87 -5.24
N ALA A 727 41.24 7.06 -5.13
CA ALA A 727 41.90 7.51 -3.90
C ALA A 727 40.89 7.97 -2.82
N MET A 728 39.78 8.58 -3.22
CA MET A 728 38.77 9.11 -2.28
C MET A 728 37.86 8.07 -1.61
N ASN A 729 37.77 6.86 -2.16
CA ASN A 729 36.89 5.80 -1.65
C ASN A 729 37.62 4.73 -0.82
N ARG A 730 38.93 4.87 -0.60
CA ARG A 730 39.75 3.85 0.09
C ARG A 730 39.45 3.72 1.58
N ASP A 731 38.97 4.80 2.22
CA ASP A 731 38.89 4.90 3.68
C ASP A 731 37.46 5.18 4.21
N LYS A 732 36.40 4.90 3.42
CA LYS A 732 35.00 5.06 3.84
C LYS A 732 34.41 3.75 4.38
N ASP A 733 34.03 3.74 5.66
CA ASP A 733 33.23 2.68 6.27
C ASP A 733 31.79 2.74 5.74
N THR A 734 31.34 1.62 5.15
CA THR A 734 30.05 1.49 4.45
C THR A 734 29.07 0.59 5.20
N SER A 735 29.37 0.22 6.45
CA SER A 735 28.57 -0.69 7.28
C SER A 735 27.14 -0.21 7.61
N HIS A 736 26.81 1.08 7.43
CA HIS A 736 25.54 1.65 7.89
C HIS A 736 24.58 2.20 6.80
N PHE A 737 24.88 2.05 5.51
CA PHE A 737 23.96 2.47 4.45
C PHE A 737 23.35 1.27 3.72
N ARG A 738 22.10 0.96 4.06
CA ARG A 738 21.20 0.05 3.31
C ARG A 738 21.15 0.54 1.85
N LYS A 739 21.64 -0.26 0.91
CA LYS A 739 21.25 -0.10 -0.49
C LYS A 739 19.75 -0.39 -0.57
N ARG A 740 18.96 0.59 -1.03
CA ARG A 740 17.65 0.28 -1.64
C ARG A 740 17.97 -0.46 -2.93
N ASP A 741 18.05 -1.78 -2.84
CA ASP A 741 18.37 -2.62 -3.97
C ASP A 741 17.10 -2.93 -4.78
N SER A 742 17.31 -3.15 -6.07
CA SER A 742 16.30 -3.47 -7.09
C SER A 742 15.35 -4.63 -6.71
N TYR A 743 15.76 -5.47 -5.75
CA TYR A 743 14.96 -6.54 -5.15
C TYR A 743 13.76 -6.05 -4.32
N SER A 744 13.88 -4.92 -3.60
CA SER A 744 12.76 -4.37 -2.82
C SER A 744 11.60 -3.92 -3.72
N GLU A 745 11.90 -3.50 -4.95
CA GLU A 745 10.89 -3.19 -5.97
C GLU A 745 10.27 -4.46 -6.57
N TYR A 746 11.04 -5.54 -6.73
CA TYR A 746 10.54 -6.82 -7.23
C TYR A 746 9.60 -7.52 -6.24
N VAL A 747 9.94 -7.56 -4.95
CA VAL A 747 9.09 -8.14 -3.90
C VAL A 747 7.81 -7.33 -3.72
N GLU A 748 7.89 -5.99 -3.76
CA GLU A 748 6.70 -5.14 -3.78
C GLU A 748 5.86 -5.35 -5.05
N ALA A 749 6.49 -5.53 -6.22
CA ALA A 749 5.77 -5.81 -7.47
C ALA A 749 5.06 -7.17 -7.42
N ARG A 750 5.70 -8.21 -6.87
CA ARG A 750 5.11 -9.54 -6.64
C ARG A 750 3.93 -9.49 -5.66
N ALA A 751 4.07 -8.73 -4.57
CA ALA A 751 2.98 -8.51 -3.62
C ALA A 751 1.80 -7.74 -4.22
N ARG A 752 2.06 -6.80 -5.14
CA ARG A 752 1.03 -6.05 -5.89
C ARG A 752 0.35 -6.93 -6.95
N PHE A 753 1.10 -7.76 -7.68
CA PHE A 753 0.57 -8.71 -8.67
C PHE A 753 -0.29 -9.80 -8.04
N SER A 754 0.15 -10.37 -6.91
CA SER A 754 -0.63 -11.36 -6.15
C SER A 754 -1.95 -10.79 -5.61
N LYS A 755 -1.96 -9.50 -5.23
CA LYS A 755 -3.20 -8.78 -4.85
C LYS A 755 -4.16 -8.58 -6.01
N MET A 756 -3.67 -8.32 -7.22
CA MET A 756 -4.52 -8.12 -8.40
C MET A 756 -5.24 -9.40 -8.84
N HIS A 757 -4.63 -10.58 -8.66
CA HIS A 757 -5.29 -11.86 -8.98
C HIS A 757 -6.22 -12.40 -7.87
N SER A 758 -6.22 -11.78 -6.68
CA SER A 758 -7.17 -12.11 -5.61
C SER A 758 -8.52 -11.40 -5.73
N VAL A 759 -8.69 -10.56 -6.76
CA VAL A 759 -9.93 -9.87 -7.12
C VAL A 759 -10.44 -10.42 -8.45
N THR A 760 -10.88 -11.68 -8.43
CA THR A 760 -11.90 -12.22 -9.34
C THR A 760 -12.65 -13.30 -8.59
#